data_AF-A0A9X2KRT8-F1
#
_entry.id   AF-A0A9X2KRT8-F1
#
_cell.length_a   1.000
_cell.length_b   1.000
_cell.length_c   1.000
_cell.angle_alpha   90.00
_cell.angle_beta   90.00
_cell.angle_gamma   90.00
#
_symmetry.space_group_name_H-M   'P 1'
#
loop_
_entity.id
_entity.type
_entity.pdbx_description
1 polymer ?
#
loop_
_entity_poly.entity_id
_entity_poly.type
_entity_poly.pdbx_seq_one_letter_code
_entity_poly.pdbx_strand_id
1 'polypeptide(L)'
;MPRFVKNGPIVPDKLVQELEEDRVVIFCGAGISMGAGLPDFRGLVDHCYTECGAIKPGPDGEEWSWLDRMLGSLEGSHPGRMRATVAELLDITVKPKDLALHQALLKLGRLRGGNNGTRLVTTNFDLLFEQARPDMKLGVEYHSAPILPIPRNDRLASWRSIVYLHGRVEPATHGNQQLVLTSADFGRAYLTDAWAARFVARLFAEFTVLFIGYSLNDPVLRYMTDAFAAEDAFARTGRKRGPAYLFVPNDSKTPDPKPYQLRRLEPIFYRPIYHHRLLKQTLIQWAKTREDYLSSIRTLIEGTALRLPSALEPSDAANLVWAVCGRPDDKGHGAKMLAGVTPLPPMEWLREFEQHDRQTKTAHEADIKLAKDEEREPPTSPAYHIEPLFPSRANNSGLPWLSAPAIELLPWLCAHLQNQKLVDWVVEKLEGRRRAHPLLRSAIRRHLDATPAIADGYRTFWQLVSSEGDWATDQSTPHAMHGLMVGTPAKRDEPWFKQELAAMLKPFLTVSQSYAAASGSAVDPARINTIADSKVDLVSDRAFDVADRINTMPDANSYWARHLDLLTHVLKQVLDLYGIVGQASSSRDPTALQRPSIEPHPQNAHHAHWARLYDLIWRGWQHVDGQLDPAESHAWIALWRQIRYPGFRRLVLAAMASSPHFTAQQKLEVLLNG
;
A
#
# COMPACT_ATOMS: atom_id res chain seq x y z
N MET A 1 0.12 18.75 6.48
CA MET A 1 1.03 19.72 5.83
C MET A 1 1.83 20.47 6.87
N PRO A 2 3.17 20.46 6.82
CA PRO A 2 4.02 20.98 7.86
C PRO A 2 4.12 22.50 7.71
N ARG A 3 3.99 23.20 8.83
CA ARG A 3 4.41 24.59 8.96
C ARG A 3 5.62 24.62 9.87
N PHE A 4 6.79 24.94 9.30
CA PHE A 4 8.03 25.02 10.08
C PHE A 4 8.11 26.28 10.93
N VAL A 5 7.39 27.35 10.56
CA VAL A 5 7.31 28.59 11.33
C VAL A 5 5.87 29.13 11.35
N LYS A 6 5.49 29.81 12.44
CA LYS A 6 4.17 30.45 12.57
C LYS A 6 3.97 31.46 11.43
N ASN A 7 2.85 31.34 10.71
CA ASN A 7 2.50 32.15 9.54
C ASN A 7 3.46 32.03 8.33
N GLY A 8 4.37 31.06 8.30
CA GLY A 8 5.19 30.76 7.13
C GLY A 8 4.44 30.00 6.03
N PRO A 9 5.05 29.83 4.84
CA PRO A 9 4.53 28.96 3.80
C PRO A 9 4.23 27.55 4.33
N ILE A 10 3.15 26.98 3.79
CA ILE A 10 2.79 25.58 4.02
C ILE A 10 3.54 24.75 2.98
N VAL A 11 4.48 23.92 3.42
CA VAL A 11 5.21 23.03 2.52
C VAL A 11 4.34 21.78 2.28
N PRO A 12 4.21 21.27 1.04
CA PRO A 12 3.47 20.03 0.82
C PRO A 12 4.16 18.83 1.48
N ASP A 13 3.40 17.95 2.16
CA ASP A 13 3.95 16.74 2.80
C ASP A 13 4.69 15.84 1.78
N LYS A 14 4.12 15.70 0.58
CA LYS A 14 4.74 14.98 -0.54
C LYS A 14 6.12 15.54 -0.92
N LEU A 15 6.28 16.86 -0.95
CA LEU A 15 7.59 17.48 -1.27
C LEU A 15 8.60 17.17 -0.16
N VAL A 16 8.17 17.20 1.11
CA VAL A 16 9.03 16.79 2.22
C VAL A 16 9.45 15.33 2.03
N GLN A 17 8.52 14.41 1.81
CA GLN A 17 8.84 12.98 1.58
C GLN A 17 9.75 12.74 0.38
N GLU A 18 9.50 13.36 -0.78
CA GLU A 18 10.36 13.21 -1.95
C GLU A 18 11.77 13.76 -1.70
N LEU A 19 11.85 14.81 -0.89
CA LEU A 19 13.12 15.38 -0.44
C LEU A 19 13.83 14.44 0.57
N GLU A 20 13.08 13.63 1.31
CA GLU A 20 13.56 12.60 2.24
C GLU A 20 14.04 11.33 1.52
N GLU A 21 13.41 10.96 0.41
CA GLU A 21 13.78 9.80 -0.41
C GLU A 21 14.92 10.09 -1.38
N ASP A 22 15.63 11.21 -1.19
CA ASP A 22 16.64 11.70 -2.12
C ASP A 22 16.10 11.70 -3.56
N ARG A 23 14.93 12.30 -3.78
CA ARG A 23 14.35 12.49 -5.13
C ARG A 23 14.23 13.96 -5.53
N VAL A 24 14.32 14.88 -4.57
CA VAL A 24 14.25 16.31 -4.83
C VAL A 24 15.62 16.89 -5.16
N VAL A 25 15.64 17.76 -6.17
CA VAL A 25 16.77 18.63 -6.50
C VAL A 25 16.37 20.07 -6.20
N ILE A 26 17.20 20.77 -5.44
CA ILE A 26 17.00 22.18 -5.16
C ILE A 26 17.55 23.00 -6.32
N PHE A 27 16.72 23.87 -6.90
CA PHE A 27 17.08 24.74 -7.99
C PHE A 27 17.02 26.21 -7.54
N CYS A 28 18.18 26.87 -7.48
CA CYS A 28 18.36 28.18 -6.89
C CYS A 28 18.59 29.28 -7.93
N GLY A 29 17.88 30.39 -7.80
CA GLY A 29 18.08 31.61 -8.60
C GLY A 29 18.62 32.80 -7.81
N ALA A 30 18.76 33.95 -8.47
CA ALA A 30 19.41 35.13 -7.89
C ALA A 30 18.76 35.64 -6.59
N GLY A 31 17.47 35.34 -6.40
CA GLY A 31 16.73 35.73 -5.19
C GLY A 31 17.30 35.17 -3.89
N ILE A 32 18.07 34.08 -3.92
CA ILE A 32 18.72 33.55 -2.71
C ILE A 32 19.94 34.38 -2.27
N SER A 33 20.59 35.07 -3.21
CA SER A 33 21.82 35.84 -2.98
C SER A 33 21.53 37.29 -2.56
N MET A 34 20.31 37.79 -2.78
CA MET A 34 19.91 39.15 -2.38
C MET A 34 20.05 39.42 -0.88
N GLY A 35 19.71 38.44 -0.04
CA GLY A 35 19.87 38.54 1.40
C GLY A 35 21.34 38.59 1.86
N ALA A 36 22.27 38.14 1.03
CA ALA A 36 23.71 38.19 1.30
C ALA A 36 24.35 39.52 0.84
N GLY A 37 23.60 40.38 0.16
CA GLY A 37 24.02 41.70 -0.30
C GLY A 37 24.30 41.82 -1.80
N LEU A 38 24.07 40.77 -2.59
CA LEU A 38 24.23 40.80 -4.05
C LEU A 38 22.94 41.28 -4.75
N PRO A 39 23.03 41.97 -5.90
CA PRO A 39 21.84 42.34 -6.65
C PRO A 39 21.19 41.14 -7.36
N ASP A 40 19.95 41.31 -7.80
CA ASP A 40 19.36 40.40 -8.79
C ASP A 40 19.94 40.64 -10.18
N PHE A 41 19.48 39.88 -11.19
CA PHE A 41 20.03 40.00 -12.54
C PHE A 41 19.80 41.38 -13.15
N ARG A 42 18.67 42.04 -12.85
CA ARG A 42 18.41 43.41 -13.31
C ARG A 42 19.39 44.39 -12.68
N GLY A 43 19.63 44.29 -11.37
CA GLY A 43 20.61 45.12 -10.67
C GLY A 43 22.05 44.87 -11.14
N LEU A 44 22.38 43.63 -11.52
CA LEU A 44 23.66 43.31 -12.16
C LEU A 44 23.83 44.07 -13.49
N VAL A 45 22.81 44.04 -14.37
CA VAL A 45 22.85 44.79 -15.63
C VAL A 45 22.98 46.28 -15.38
N ASP A 46 22.20 46.84 -14.46
CA ASP A 46 22.27 48.26 -14.12
C ASP A 46 23.65 48.70 -13.62
N HIS A 47 24.27 47.87 -12.75
CA HIS A 47 25.63 48.10 -12.28
C HIS A 47 26.63 48.07 -13.43
N CYS A 48 26.56 47.07 -14.32
CA CYS A 48 27.47 46.96 -15.46
C CYS A 48 27.40 48.18 -16.38
N TYR A 49 26.20 48.68 -16.69
CA TYR A 49 26.05 49.90 -17.50
C TYR A 49 26.67 51.13 -16.81
N THR A 50 26.54 51.23 -15.48
CA THR A 50 27.12 52.33 -14.69
C THR A 50 28.64 52.31 -14.77
N GLU A 51 29.25 51.18 -14.41
CA GLU A 51 30.70 51.04 -14.30
C GLU A 51 31.42 51.02 -15.64
N CYS A 52 30.73 50.60 -16.72
CA CYS A 52 31.24 50.71 -18.08
C CYS A 52 31.06 52.11 -18.67
N GLY A 53 30.40 53.05 -17.96
CA GLY A 53 30.13 54.40 -18.47
C GLY A 53 29.21 54.44 -19.69
N ALA A 54 28.36 53.42 -19.87
CA ALA A 54 27.45 53.32 -21.02
C ALA A 54 26.14 54.06 -20.78
N ILE A 55 25.50 54.51 -21.87
CA ILE A 55 24.19 55.18 -21.80
C ILE A 55 23.13 54.16 -21.41
N LYS A 56 22.49 54.36 -20.26
CA LYS A 56 21.40 53.51 -19.76
C LYS A 56 20.09 53.82 -20.47
N PRO A 57 19.28 52.81 -20.84
CA PRO A 57 17.88 53.01 -21.18
C PRO A 57 17.13 53.65 -20.01
N GLY A 58 16.04 54.38 -20.31
CA GLY A 58 15.15 54.90 -19.27
C GLY A 58 14.62 53.78 -18.36
N PRO A 59 14.22 54.08 -17.11
CA PRO A 59 13.84 53.06 -16.13
C PRO A 59 12.69 52.13 -16.57
N ASP A 60 11.78 52.65 -17.41
CA ASP A 60 10.63 51.93 -17.98
C ASP A 60 10.83 51.54 -19.46
N GLY A 61 12.07 51.56 -19.97
CA GLY A 61 12.38 51.14 -21.34
C GLY A 61 12.07 49.67 -21.59
N GLU A 62 11.59 49.34 -22.79
CA GLU A 62 11.29 47.95 -23.19
C GLU A 62 12.54 47.04 -23.14
N GLU A 63 13.74 47.63 -23.27
CA GLU A 63 15.02 46.93 -23.22
C GLU A 63 15.21 46.15 -21.93
N TRP A 64 14.67 46.64 -20.81
CA TRP A 64 14.75 45.97 -19.52
C TRP A 64 14.00 44.64 -19.45
N SER A 65 13.16 44.34 -20.45
CA SER A 65 12.54 43.02 -20.60
C SER A 65 13.51 41.97 -21.16
N TRP A 66 14.65 42.41 -21.72
CA TRP A 66 15.66 41.59 -22.41
C TRP A 66 17.06 41.85 -21.86
N LEU A 67 17.23 41.64 -20.56
CA LEU A 67 18.47 41.90 -19.80
C LEU A 67 19.72 41.23 -20.40
N ASP A 68 19.56 40.03 -20.94
CA ASP A 68 20.61 39.27 -21.64
C ASP A 68 21.07 39.95 -22.95
N ARG A 69 20.16 40.59 -23.67
CA ARG A 69 20.48 41.37 -24.87
C ARG A 69 21.17 42.69 -24.52
N MET A 70 20.76 43.32 -23.42
CA MET A 70 21.42 44.52 -22.90
C MET A 70 22.89 44.24 -22.58
N LEU A 71 23.18 43.16 -21.84
CA LEU A 71 24.56 42.74 -21.59
C LEU A 71 25.31 42.36 -22.88
N GLY A 72 24.64 41.74 -23.85
CA GLY A 72 25.23 41.45 -25.16
C GLY A 72 25.66 42.70 -25.94
N SER A 73 24.81 43.75 -25.92
CA SER A 73 25.15 45.06 -26.51
C SER A 73 26.33 45.71 -25.79
N LEU A 74 26.35 45.62 -24.46
CA LEU A 74 27.42 46.16 -23.63
C LEU A 74 28.74 45.42 -23.86
N GLU A 75 28.73 44.09 -23.99
CA GLU A 75 29.90 43.26 -24.33
C GLU A 75 30.47 43.64 -25.69
N GLY A 76 29.61 43.90 -26.69
CA GLY A 76 30.05 44.31 -28.03
C GLY A 76 30.71 45.69 -28.03
N SER A 77 30.24 46.60 -27.19
CA SER A 77 30.73 47.98 -27.11
C SER A 77 31.94 48.13 -26.17
N HIS A 78 32.05 47.27 -25.15
CA HIS A 78 33.14 47.25 -24.17
C HIS A 78 33.67 45.82 -23.93
N PRO A 79 34.34 45.21 -24.94
CA PRO A 79 34.77 43.82 -24.87
C PRO A 79 35.63 43.53 -23.64
N GLY A 80 35.27 42.50 -22.88
CA GLY A 80 35.99 42.06 -21.67
C GLY A 80 35.77 42.94 -20.43
N ARG A 81 35.51 44.25 -20.57
CA ARG A 81 35.25 45.13 -19.41
C ARG A 81 33.94 44.77 -18.72
N MET A 82 32.87 44.47 -19.47
CA MET A 82 31.59 44.05 -18.87
C MET A 82 31.77 42.82 -17.97
N ARG A 83 32.44 41.78 -18.46
CA ARG A 83 32.71 40.56 -17.67
C ARG A 83 33.65 40.80 -16.50
N ALA A 84 34.65 41.68 -16.65
CA ALA A 84 35.50 42.10 -15.54
C ALA A 84 34.67 42.79 -14.44
N THR A 85 33.76 43.70 -14.81
CA THR A 85 32.84 44.36 -13.88
C THR A 85 31.91 43.36 -13.19
N VAL A 86 31.38 42.35 -13.90
CA VAL A 86 30.60 41.27 -13.27
C VAL A 86 31.45 40.51 -12.25
N ALA A 87 32.69 40.17 -12.58
CA ALA A 87 33.60 39.48 -11.67
C ALA A 87 34.01 40.34 -10.47
N GLU A 88 34.19 41.65 -10.66
CA GLU A 88 34.47 42.64 -9.60
C GLU A 88 33.28 42.77 -8.63
N LEU A 89 32.04 42.83 -9.15
CA LEU A 89 30.85 42.92 -8.31
C LEU A 89 30.59 41.65 -7.50
N LEU A 90 30.87 40.49 -8.09
CA LEU A 90 30.67 39.18 -7.48
C LEU A 90 31.90 38.69 -6.72
N ASP A 91 32.90 39.56 -6.51
CA ASP A 91 34.19 39.19 -5.95
C ASP A 91 34.07 38.54 -4.56
N ILE A 92 34.83 37.47 -4.42
CA ILE A 92 34.91 36.55 -3.28
C ILE A 92 35.53 37.18 -2.03
N THR A 93 36.22 38.31 -2.18
CA THR A 93 36.92 38.97 -1.08
C THR A 93 35.99 39.75 -0.15
N VAL A 94 34.80 40.12 -0.62
CA VAL A 94 33.80 40.82 0.19
C VAL A 94 33.05 39.81 1.07
N LYS A 95 33.20 39.95 2.40
CA LYS A 95 32.47 39.10 3.35
C LYS A 95 30.96 39.27 3.15
N PRO A 96 30.21 38.18 2.90
CA PRO A 96 28.77 38.26 2.68
C PRO A 96 28.07 38.68 3.96
N LYS A 97 26.96 39.42 3.81
CA LYS A 97 26.18 39.90 4.96
C LYS A 97 25.52 38.76 5.72
N ASP A 98 25.09 37.70 5.02
CA ASP A 98 24.40 36.55 5.60
C ASP A 98 24.50 35.31 4.71
N LEU A 99 24.92 34.17 5.29
CA LEU A 99 25.02 32.86 4.62
C LEU A 99 24.02 31.83 5.16
N ALA A 100 23.16 32.17 6.12
CA ALA A 100 22.26 31.22 6.77
C ALA A 100 21.34 30.50 5.78
N LEU A 101 20.88 31.20 4.74
CA LEU A 101 20.06 30.59 3.69
C LEU A 101 20.86 29.60 2.83
N HIS A 102 22.08 29.96 2.41
CA HIS A 102 22.97 29.08 1.64
C HIS A 102 23.29 27.80 2.43
N GLN A 103 23.62 27.94 3.71
CA GLN A 103 23.85 26.81 4.61
C GLN A 103 22.60 25.92 4.74
N ALA A 104 21.42 26.52 4.90
CA ALA A 104 20.16 25.77 4.97
C ALA A 104 19.86 25.01 3.67
N LEU A 105 20.11 25.61 2.50
CA LEU A 105 19.90 24.98 1.20
C LEU A 105 20.90 23.84 0.96
N LEU A 106 22.16 24.00 1.33
CA LEU A 106 23.15 22.91 1.29
C LEU A 106 22.74 21.74 2.18
N LYS A 107 22.21 22.02 3.38
CA LYS A 107 21.67 21.00 4.29
C LYS A 107 20.45 20.31 3.70
N LEU A 108 19.49 21.05 3.14
CA LEU A 108 18.30 20.50 2.52
C LEU A 108 18.66 19.65 1.29
N GLY A 109 19.66 20.05 0.50
CA GLY A 109 20.09 19.32 -0.70
C GLY A 109 20.97 18.10 -0.42
N ARG A 110 21.37 17.87 0.84
CA ARG A 110 22.29 16.79 1.22
C ARG A 110 21.61 15.42 1.13
N LEU A 111 22.28 14.48 0.47
CA LEU A 111 21.83 13.09 0.28
C LEU A 111 22.02 12.24 1.55
N ARG A 112 21.25 11.16 1.69
CA ARG A 112 21.27 10.24 2.85
C ARG A 112 22.16 9.00 2.65
N GLY A 113 22.53 8.38 3.77
CA GLY A 113 23.27 7.11 3.82
C GLY A 113 24.73 7.23 3.40
N GLY A 114 25.39 6.12 3.06
CA GLY A 114 26.78 6.11 2.55
C GLY A 114 27.00 6.89 1.24
N ASN A 115 25.93 7.44 0.65
CA ASN A 115 25.94 8.29 -0.54
C ASN A 115 26.26 9.75 -0.15
N ASN A 116 27.48 9.99 0.33
CA ASN A 116 27.95 11.34 0.67
C ASN A 116 27.85 12.27 -0.57
N GLY A 117 27.11 13.40 -0.46
CA GLY A 117 27.01 14.44 -1.48
C GLY A 117 25.74 15.32 -1.39
N THR A 118 25.58 16.25 -2.34
CA THR A 118 24.52 17.27 -2.35
C THR A 118 23.92 17.40 -3.75
N ARG A 119 22.59 17.48 -3.86
CA ARG A 119 21.90 17.77 -5.12
C ARG A 119 21.32 19.17 -5.12
N LEU A 120 22.05 20.07 -5.76
CA LEU A 120 21.66 21.47 -5.89
C LEU A 120 22.09 21.97 -7.26
N VAL A 121 21.21 22.72 -7.92
CA VAL A 121 21.49 23.45 -9.16
C VAL A 121 21.35 24.92 -8.87
N THR A 122 22.24 25.75 -9.38
CA THR A 122 22.09 27.20 -9.31
C THR A 122 22.38 27.85 -10.65
N THR A 123 21.63 28.90 -10.98
CA THR A 123 21.92 29.81 -12.09
C THR A 123 22.76 31.01 -11.64
N ASN A 124 23.12 31.08 -10.35
CA ASN A 124 23.90 32.17 -9.82
C ASN A 124 25.38 31.92 -10.12
N PHE A 125 26.10 32.99 -10.42
CA PHE A 125 27.54 32.92 -10.73
C PHE A 125 28.41 33.03 -9.46
N ASP A 126 27.82 33.55 -8.37
CA ASP A 126 28.51 33.84 -7.12
C ASP A 126 29.01 32.59 -6.39
N LEU A 127 29.97 32.80 -5.49
CA LEU A 127 30.63 31.72 -4.75
C LEU A 127 30.05 31.55 -3.34
N LEU A 128 28.84 32.03 -3.06
CA LEU A 128 28.27 32.02 -1.70
C LEU A 128 28.04 30.61 -1.15
N PHE A 129 27.76 29.63 -2.02
CA PHE A 129 27.71 28.22 -1.60
C PHE A 129 29.08 27.67 -1.19
N GLU A 130 30.14 28.05 -1.90
CA GLU A 130 31.53 27.70 -1.55
C GLU A 130 31.97 28.37 -0.26
N GLN A 131 31.56 29.61 -0.01
CA GLN A 131 31.81 30.28 1.26
C GLN A 131 30.97 29.69 2.42
N ALA A 132 29.75 29.23 2.14
CA ALA A 132 28.88 28.60 3.14
C ALA A 132 29.38 27.20 3.56
N ARG A 133 30.10 26.51 2.68
CA ARG A 133 30.80 25.26 2.96
C ARG A 133 32.22 25.30 2.37
N PRO A 134 33.19 25.79 3.16
CA PRO A 134 34.60 25.73 2.79
C PRO A 134 35.03 24.28 2.52
N ASP A 135 36.11 24.11 1.75
CA ASP A 135 36.75 22.81 1.43
C ASP A 135 36.07 21.95 0.35
N MET A 136 35.05 22.47 -0.34
CA MET A 136 34.47 21.75 -1.47
C MET A 136 35.46 21.60 -2.63
N LYS A 137 35.48 20.43 -3.28
CA LYS A 137 36.37 20.15 -4.43
C LYS A 137 35.65 20.25 -5.79
N LEU A 138 36.18 21.06 -6.70
CA LEU A 138 35.72 21.18 -8.08
C LEU A 138 35.82 19.83 -8.81
N GLY A 139 34.78 19.45 -9.56
CA GLY A 139 34.69 18.20 -10.30
C GLY A 139 34.30 16.98 -9.46
N VAL A 140 34.09 17.18 -8.15
CA VAL A 140 33.63 16.12 -7.22
C VAL A 140 32.38 16.57 -6.47
N GLU A 141 32.48 17.69 -5.75
CA GLU A 141 31.39 18.20 -4.91
C GLU A 141 30.62 19.34 -5.56
N TYR A 142 31.23 20.02 -6.53
CA TYR A 142 30.54 20.95 -7.42
C TYR A 142 31.09 20.88 -8.84
N HIS A 143 30.24 21.18 -9.81
CA HIS A 143 30.51 21.21 -11.24
C HIS A 143 30.03 22.54 -11.80
N SER A 144 30.73 23.05 -12.83
CA SER A 144 30.39 24.31 -13.49
C SER A 144 30.25 24.10 -14.98
N ALA A 145 29.32 24.83 -15.59
CA ALA A 145 29.25 24.95 -17.04
C ALA A 145 30.62 25.32 -17.64
N PRO A 146 30.96 24.77 -18.83
CA PRO A 146 30.12 23.91 -19.67
C PRO A 146 30.16 22.42 -19.29
N ILE A 147 30.99 22.01 -18.32
CA ILE A 147 31.22 20.59 -17.98
C ILE A 147 30.27 20.16 -16.85
N LEU A 148 29.08 19.71 -17.24
CA LEU A 148 28.03 19.27 -16.31
C LEU A 148 27.98 17.74 -16.14
N PRO A 149 27.65 17.23 -14.95
CA PRO A 149 27.43 15.81 -14.73
C PRO A 149 26.11 15.37 -15.38
N ILE A 150 25.94 14.08 -15.60
CA ILE A 150 24.66 13.55 -16.09
C ILE A 150 23.72 13.33 -14.88
N PRO A 151 22.56 14.01 -14.79
CA PRO A 151 21.67 13.86 -13.66
C PRO A 151 20.94 12.50 -13.77
N ARG A 152 21.48 11.48 -13.09
CA ARG A 152 20.89 10.14 -12.97
C ARG A 152 20.60 9.79 -11.52
N ASN A 153 19.55 9.00 -11.31
CA ASN A 153 19.13 8.48 -10.01
C ASN A 153 18.89 6.96 -10.08
N ASP A 154 19.91 6.19 -10.47
CA ASP A 154 19.83 4.73 -10.55
C ASP A 154 20.77 4.05 -9.54
N ARG A 155 20.68 2.72 -9.43
CA ARG A 155 21.48 1.92 -8.48
C ARG A 155 22.98 1.92 -8.78
N LEU A 156 23.40 2.26 -10.00
CA LEU A 156 24.79 2.19 -10.47
C LEU A 156 25.50 3.54 -10.35
N ALA A 157 24.80 4.64 -10.67
CA ALA A 157 25.36 5.98 -10.63
C ALA A 157 24.27 7.01 -10.25
N SER A 158 24.50 7.69 -9.13
CA SER A 158 23.69 8.81 -8.66
C SER A 158 24.49 10.11 -8.72
N TRP A 159 23.93 11.13 -9.37
CA TRP A 159 24.47 12.48 -9.30
C TRP A 159 24.35 13.05 -7.87
N ARG A 160 25.42 13.73 -7.41
CA ARG A 160 25.61 14.10 -6.00
C ARG A 160 26.47 15.36 -5.79
N SER A 161 26.49 16.27 -6.75
CA SER A 161 27.27 17.50 -6.69
C SER A 161 26.38 18.74 -6.83
N ILE A 162 26.87 19.89 -6.37
CA ILE A 162 26.31 21.19 -6.74
C ILE A 162 26.59 21.44 -8.24
N VAL A 163 25.67 22.06 -8.95
CA VAL A 163 25.83 22.40 -10.37
C VAL A 163 25.59 23.89 -10.59
N TYR A 164 26.63 24.59 -11.05
CA TYR A 164 26.55 25.95 -11.56
C TYR A 164 26.12 25.91 -13.02
N LEU A 165 24.79 25.93 -13.23
CA LEU A 165 24.19 25.78 -14.54
C LEU A 165 24.59 26.92 -15.48
N HIS A 166 24.79 28.14 -15.01
CA HIS A 166 25.18 29.26 -15.89
C HIS A 166 26.65 29.63 -15.79
N GLY A 167 27.44 28.74 -15.17
CA GLY A 167 28.86 28.95 -14.93
C GLY A 167 29.12 29.57 -13.57
N ARG A 168 30.37 29.45 -13.13
CA ARG A 168 30.90 29.92 -11.86
C ARG A 168 31.88 31.06 -12.12
N VAL A 169 31.76 32.16 -11.38
CA VAL A 169 32.65 33.31 -11.52
C VAL A 169 34.08 32.94 -11.09
N GLU A 170 35.04 33.37 -11.88
CA GLU A 170 36.48 33.30 -11.63
C GLU A 170 37.04 34.72 -11.50
N PRO A 171 38.26 34.89 -10.92
CA PRO A 171 38.88 36.21 -10.80
C PRO A 171 38.87 36.95 -12.15
N ALA A 172 38.69 38.28 -12.12
CA ALA A 172 38.51 39.11 -13.32
C ALA A 172 39.60 38.91 -14.40
N THR A 173 40.80 38.48 -13.98
CA THR A 173 41.93 38.12 -14.86
C THR A 173 41.69 36.93 -15.79
N HIS A 174 40.69 36.08 -15.52
CA HIS A 174 40.39 34.85 -16.28
C HIS A 174 39.37 35.07 -17.42
N GLY A 175 38.87 36.30 -17.59
CA GLY A 175 37.98 36.68 -18.70
C GLY A 175 36.54 36.17 -18.61
N ASN A 176 36.25 35.12 -17.84
CA ASN A 176 34.89 34.65 -17.51
C ASN A 176 33.99 34.36 -18.75
N GLN A 177 34.60 33.87 -19.84
CA GLN A 177 33.90 33.54 -21.10
C GLN A 177 32.96 32.32 -20.99
N GLN A 178 33.12 31.52 -19.94
CA GLN A 178 32.27 30.37 -19.63
C GLN A 178 30.90 30.77 -19.03
N LEU A 179 30.74 32.02 -18.59
CA LEU A 179 29.50 32.48 -17.95
C LEU A 179 28.40 32.73 -18.98
N VAL A 180 27.21 32.22 -18.70
CA VAL A 180 26.00 32.45 -19.50
C VAL A 180 25.34 33.76 -19.06
N LEU A 181 25.75 34.87 -19.68
CA LEU A 181 25.28 36.22 -19.33
C LEU A 181 24.49 36.88 -20.45
N THR A 182 24.94 36.70 -21.69
CA THR A 182 24.40 37.38 -22.88
C THR A 182 23.49 36.46 -23.69
N SER A 183 22.66 37.05 -24.55
CA SER A 183 21.80 36.27 -25.47
C SER A 183 22.58 35.28 -26.34
N ALA A 184 23.80 35.64 -26.74
CA ALA A 184 24.70 34.75 -27.47
C ALA A 184 25.16 33.55 -26.62
N ASP A 185 25.46 33.77 -25.34
CA ASP A 185 25.83 32.70 -24.42
C ASP A 185 24.65 31.76 -24.16
N PHE A 186 23.44 32.30 -24.00
CA PHE A 186 22.22 31.49 -23.87
C PHE A 186 21.99 30.63 -25.13
N GLY A 187 22.15 31.22 -26.31
CA GLY A 187 22.09 30.50 -27.59
C GLY A 187 23.11 29.36 -27.66
N ARG A 188 24.35 29.62 -27.24
CA ARG A 188 25.39 28.59 -27.17
C ARG A 188 25.04 27.49 -26.16
N ALA A 189 24.65 27.84 -24.94
CA ALA A 189 24.41 26.92 -23.83
C ALA A 189 23.23 25.97 -24.06
N TYR A 190 22.15 26.49 -24.66
CA TYR A 190 20.89 25.75 -24.81
C TYR A 190 20.61 25.25 -26.23
N LEU A 191 21.19 25.87 -27.27
CA LEU A 191 20.91 25.50 -28.67
C LEU A 191 22.12 24.87 -29.36
N THR A 192 23.25 25.57 -29.42
CA THR A 192 24.41 25.12 -30.22
C THR A 192 25.21 24.01 -29.54
N ASP A 193 25.76 24.28 -28.35
CA ASP A 193 26.51 23.28 -27.57
C ASP A 193 25.54 22.43 -26.72
N ALA A 194 24.36 22.97 -26.43
CA ALA A 194 23.21 22.31 -25.79
C ALA A 194 23.50 21.60 -24.44
N TRP A 195 24.60 21.93 -23.76
CA TRP A 195 24.97 21.31 -22.49
C TRP A 195 23.95 21.64 -21.39
N ALA A 196 23.41 22.86 -21.35
CA ALA A 196 22.41 23.28 -20.37
C ALA A 196 21.06 22.58 -20.65
N ALA A 197 20.63 22.58 -21.91
CA ALA A 197 19.38 21.95 -22.33
C ALA A 197 19.38 20.45 -22.02
N ARG A 198 20.46 19.74 -22.33
CA ARG A 198 20.59 18.30 -22.04
C ARG A 198 20.56 18.00 -20.55
N PHE A 199 21.24 18.82 -19.74
CA PHE A 199 21.24 18.67 -18.28
C PHE A 199 19.83 18.85 -17.71
N VAL A 200 19.19 19.98 -18.03
CA VAL A 200 17.85 20.34 -17.55
C VAL A 200 16.82 19.30 -17.98
N ALA A 201 16.86 18.85 -19.24
CA ALA A 201 15.87 17.90 -19.74
C ALA A 201 15.90 16.59 -18.96
N ARG A 202 17.12 16.11 -18.67
CA ARG A 202 17.29 14.89 -17.88
C ARG A 202 16.96 15.12 -16.41
N LEU A 203 17.24 16.30 -15.86
CA LEU A 203 16.89 16.68 -14.49
C LEU A 203 15.39 16.53 -14.23
N PHE A 204 14.55 17.14 -15.08
CA PHE A 204 13.09 17.06 -14.96
C PHE A 204 12.52 15.67 -15.25
N ALA A 205 13.23 14.84 -16.00
CA ALA A 205 12.80 13.47 -16.27
C ALA A 205 13.02 12.52 -15.08
N GLU A 206 14.04 12.77 -14.25
CA GLU A 206 14.50 11.84 -13.20
C GLU A 206 14.19 12.32 -11.78
N PHE A 207 13.99 13.62 -11.57
CA PHE A 207 13.89 14.23 -10.24
C PHE A 207 12.65 15.11 -10.08
N THR A 208 12.21 15.25 -8.84
CA THR A 208 11.33 16.35 -8.42
C THR A 208 12.18 17.61 -8.29
N VAL A 209 11.77 18.72 -8.89
CA VAL A 209 12.54 19.98 -8.83
C VAL A 209 11.87 20.95 -7.86
N LEU A 210 12.65 21.55 -6.96
CA LEU A 210 12.18 22.60 -6.04
C LEU A 210 12.87 23.92 -6.35
N PHE A 211 12.15 24.85 -6.94
CA PHE A 211 12.62 26.19 -7.27
C PHE A 211 12.55 27.15 -6.09
N ILE A 212 13.68 27.81 -5.78
CA ILE A 212 13.82 28.77 -4.68
C ILE A 212 14.55 30.02 -5.18
N GLY A 213 13.95 31.20 -4.97
CA GLY A 213 14.53 32.47 -5.40
C GLY A 213 14.66 32.59 -6.92
N TYR A 214 13.84 31.86 -7.67
CA TYR A 214 13.91 31.74 -9.13
C TYR A 214 12.57 32.12 -9.75
N SER A 215 12.58 33.04 -10.72
CA SER A 215 11.36 33.59 -11.32
C SER A 215 10.90 32.89 -12.62
N LEU A 216 11.62 31.84 -13.08
CA LEU A 216 11.37 31.17 -14.37
C LEU A 216 11.37 32.15 -15.58
N ASN A 217 12.11 33.26 -15.47
CA ASN A 217 12.23 34.22 -16.56
C ASN A 217 13.21 33.78 -17.66
N ASP A 218 14.00 32.71 -17.45
CA ASP A 218 14.81 32.11 -18.52
C ASP A 218 13.87 31.54 -19.58
N PRO A 219 13.91 32.07 -20.83
CA PRO A 219 13.02 31.61 -21.90
C PRO A 219 13.08 30.10 -22.10
N VAL A 220 14.26 29.48 -21.96
CA VAL A 220 14.45 28.07 -22.27
C VAL A 220 13.85 27.18 -21.20
N LEU A 221 14.07 27.47 -19.91
CA LEU A 221 13.45 26.72 -18.82
C LEU A 221 11.93 26.82 -18.86
N ARG A 222 11.38 27.97 -19.26
CA ARG A 222 9.95 28.15 -19.46
C ARG A 222 9.40 27.23 -20.56
N TYR A 223 10.02 27.21 -21.74
CA TYR A 223 9.59 26.33 -22.84
C TYR A 223 9.75 24.85 -22.50
N MET A 224 10.77 24.47 -21.73
CA MET A 224 10.96 23.07 -21.32
C MET A 224 9.86 22.62 -20.35
N THR A 225 9.46 23.46 -19.39
CA THR A 225 8.32 23.13 -18.52
C THR A 225 7.02 22.96 -19.30
N ASP A 226 6.80 23.80 -20.32
CA ASP A 226 5.62 23.70 -21.21
C ASP A 226 5.64 22.42 -22.06
N ALA A 227 6.81 22.08 -22.65
CA ALA A 227 6.99 20.89 -23.45
C ALA A 227 6.78 19.60 -22.64
N PHE A 228 7.28 19.55 -21.40
CA PHE A 228 7.11 18.40 -20.52
C PHE A 228 5.67 18.22 -20.04
N ALA A 229 4.96 19.32 -19.77
CA ALA A 229 3.54 19.28 -19.44
C ALA A 229 2.69 18.72 -20.59
N ALA A 230 3.04 19.06 -21.85
CA ALA A 230 2.37 18.55 -23.03
C ALA A 230 2.61 17.03 -23.23
N GLU A 231 3.86 16.57 -23.19
CA GLU A 231 4.20 15.14 -23.38
C GLU A 231 3.48 14.21 -22.38
N ASP A 232 3.39 14.60 -21.11
CA ASP A 232 2.72 13.83 -20.06
C ASP A 232 1.20 13.76 -20.26
N ALA A 233 0.58 14.75 -20.92
CA ALA A 233 -0.84 14.73 -21.26
C ALA A 233 -1.16 13.70 -22.35
N PHE A 234 -0.20 13.42 -23.24
CA PHE A 234 -0.34 12.43 -24.33
C PHE A 234 0.11 11.01 -23.93
N ALA A 235 0.94 10.86 -22.88
CA ALA A 235 1.45 9.57 -22.44
C ALA A 235 0.38 8.71 -21.73
N ARG A 236 -0.14 7.70 -22.43
CA ARG A 236 -1.14 6.75 -21.89
C ARG A 236 -0.56 5.65 -20.96
N THR A 237 0.75 5.41 -21.00
CA THR A 237 1.40 4.26 -20.30
C THR A 237 2.83 4.52 -19.78
N GLY A 238 3.30 5.79 -19.76
CA GLY A 238 4.64 6.14 -19.26
C GLY A 238 4.73 6.32 -17.74
N ARG A 239 5.94 6.16 -17.17
CA ARG A 239 6.27 6.65 -15.82
C ARG A 239 5.96 8.14 -15.78
N LYS A 240 4.92 8.54 -15.05
CA LYS A 240 4.56 9.95 -14.86
C LYS A 240 5.73 10.67 -14.19
N ARG A 241 6.17 11.80 -14.76
CA ARG A 241 7.26 12.64 -14.20
C ARG A 241 6.85 13.21 -12.83
N GLY A 242 7.85 13.46 -11.98
CA GLY A 242 7.64 14.15 -10.71
C GLY A 242 7.18 15.60 -10.94
N PRO A 243 6.33 16.18 -10.07
CA PRO A 243 5.96 17.59 -10.19
C PRO A 243 7.17 18.49 -9.91
N ALA A 244 7.12 19.74 -10.39
CA ALA A 244 8.09 20.75 -9.99
C ALA A 244 7.41 21.77 -9.06
N TYR A 245 8.04 22.04 -7.92
CA TYR A 245 7.53 22.95 -6.89
C TYR A 245 8.21 24.31 -7.00
N LEU A 246 7.47 25.39 -6.75
CA LEU A 246 8.00 26.75 -6.81
C LEU A 246 7.43 27.60 -5.68
N PHE A 247 8.28 28.28 -4.90
CA PHE A 247 7.79 29.27 -3.94
C PHE A 247 7.42 30.57 -4.65
N VAL A 248 6.13 30.93 -4.61
CA VAL A 248 5.59 32.10 -5.32
C VAL A 248 5.14 33.17 -4.31
N PRO A 249 5.70 34.39 -4.36
CA PRO A 249 5.21 35.49 -3.53
C PRO A 249 3.80 35.89 -4.01
N ASN A 250 2.85 35.97 -3.10
CA ASN A 250 1.50 36.43 -3.38
C ASN A 250 0.86 37.11 -2.15
N ASP A 251 0.32 38.31 -2.36
CA ASP A 251 -0.38 39.08 -1.33
C ASP A 251 -1.89 38.80 -1.29
N SER A 252 -2.44 38.13 -2.31
CA SER A 252 -3.85 37.71 -2.35
C SER A 252 -4.16 36.66 -1.28
N LYS A 253 -5.34 36.77 -0.65
CA LYS A 253 -5.86 35.72 0.26
C LYS A 253 -6.18 34.41 -0.47
N THR A 254 -6.51 34.48 -1.75
CA THR A 254 -6.84 33.33 -2.61
C THR A 254 -6.06 33.41 -3.92
N PRO A 255 -4.83 32.89 -3.94
CA PRO A 255 -4.03 32.72 -5.16
C PRO A 255 -4.75 31.84 -6.18
N ASP A 256 -4.69 32.18 -7.47
CA ASP A 256 -5.07 31.24 -8.54
C ASP A 256 -3.88 30.33 -8.90
N PRO A 257 -3.95 29.01 -8.63
CA PRO A 257 -2.89 28.09 -9.00
C PRO A 257 -2.92 27.70 -10.48
N LYS A 258 -4.02 27.96 -11.22
CA LYS A 258 -4.22 27.48 -12.60
C LYS A 258 -3.06 27.82 -13.56
N PRO A 259 -2.50 29.06 -13.57
CA PRO A 259 -1.41 29.39 -14.49
C PRO A 259 -0.17 28.52 -14.32
N TYR A 260 0.08 28.04 -13.11
CA TYR A 260 1.21 27.17 -12.76
C TYR A 260 0.87 25.70 -13.00
N GLN A 261 -0.34 25.27 -12.63
CA GLN A 261 -0.79 23.89 -12.81
C GLN A 261 -0.87 23.48 -14.29
N LEU A 262 -1.23 24.41 -15.19
CA LEU A 262 -1.19 24.19 -16.64
C LEU A 262 0.23 23.83 -17.14
N ARG A 263 1.27 24.26 -16.41
CA ARG A 263 2.68 23.96 -16.70
C ARG A 263 3.24 22.82 -15.82
N ARG A 264 2.37 22.09 -15.12
CA ARG A 264 2.73 21.10 -14.08
C ARG A 264 3.67 21.63 -13.00
N LEU A 265 3.58 22.94 -12.73
CA LEU A 265 4.22 23.57 -11.58
C LEU A 265 3.24 23.59 -10.41
N GLU A 266 3.71 23.19 -9.24
CA GLU A 266 2.97 23.23 -7.98
C GLU A 266 3.43 24.45 -7.17
N PRO A 267 2.67 25.57 -7.22
CA PRO A 267 3.07 26.79 -6.54
C PRO A 267 2.85 26.67 -5.03
N ILE A 268 3.88 26.99 -4.26
CA ILE A 268 3.83 27.16 -2.81
C ILE A 268 3.72 28.65 -2.53
N PHE A 269 2.48 29.13 -2.44
CA PHE A 269 2.21 30.55 -2.21
C PHE A 269 2.61 30.99 -0.80
N TYR A 270 3.22 32.17 -0.71
CA TYR A 270 3.56 32.78 0.57
C TYR A 270 3.47 34.31 0.48
N ARG A 271 3.23 34.96 1.62
CA ARG A 271 3.21 36.42 1.68
C ARG A 271 4.65 36.95 1.76
N PRO A 272 5.07 37.87 0.87
CA PRO A 272 6.42 38.45 0.85
C PRO A 272 6.65 39.49 1.97
N ILE A 273 6.19 39.23 3.19
CA ILE A 273 6.31 40.17 4.33
C ILE A 273 7.80 40.33 4.72
N TYR A 274 8.22 41.58 4.96
CA TYR A 274 9.58 41.95 5.38
C TYR A 274 10.67 41.33 4.49
N HIS A 275 10.62 41.58 3.17
CA HIS A 275 11.60 41.07 2.20
C HIS A 275 11.79 39.54 2.27
N HIS A 276 10.68 38.79 2.19
CA HIS A 276 10.67 37.32 2.19
C HIS A 276 11.22 36.67 3.48
N ARG A 277 11.27 37.39 4.61
CA ARG A 277 11.82 36.90 5.88
C ARG A 277 11.19 35.58 6.34
N LEU A 278 9.86 35.43 6.19
CA LEU A 278 9.15 34.22 6.60
C LEU A 278 9.52 33.00 5.75
N LEU A 279 9.73 33.17 4.44
CA LEU A 279 10.22 32.09 3.58
C LEU A 279 11.61 31.66 4.02
N LYS A 280 12.52 32.63 4.23
CA LYS A 280 13.88 32.36 4.71
C LYS A 280 13.87 31.59 6.03
N GLN A 281 13.09 32.03 7.01
CA GLN A 281 12.97 31.34 8.30
C GLN A 281 12.36 29.94 8.13
N THR A 282 11.40 29.75 7.24
CA THR A 282 10.82 28.44 6.93
C THR A 282 11.88 27.49 6.38
N LEU A 283 12.70 27.93 5.42
CA LEU A 283 13.75 27.09 4.82
C LEU A 283 14.84 26.74 5.84
N ILE A 284 15.26 27.70 6.67
CA ILE A 284 16.24 27.45 7.75
C ILE A 284 15.70 26.46 8.77
N GLN A 285 14.45 26.65 9.20
CA GLN A 285 13.83 25.75 10.18
C GLN A 285 13.55 24.38 9.57
N TRP A 286 13.15 24.31 8.29
CA TRP A 286 13.01 23.04 7.57
C TRP A 286 14.34 22.30 7.46
N ALA A 287 15.43 23.01 7.16
CA ALA A 287 16.77 22.43 7.12
C ALA A 287 17.19 21.85 8.49
N LYS A 288 16.87 22.56 9.58
CA LYS A 288 17.10 22.09 10.95
C LYS A 288 16.23 20.88 11.29
N THR A 289 14.93 20.98 11.02
CA THR A 289 13.97 19.91 11.26
C THR A 289 14.25 18.67 10.40
N ARG A 290 14.85 18.79 9.21
CA ARG A 290 15.30 17.63 8.42
C ARG A 290 16.33 16.77 9.18
N GLU A 291 17.17 17.37 10.02
CA GLU A 291 18.11 16.64 10.88
C GLU A 291 17.41 15.98 12.10
N ASP A 292 16.30 16.56 12.60
CA ASP A 292 15.59 16.14 13.83
C ASP A 292 14.31 15.29 13.60
N TYR A 293 13.64 15.41 12.46
CA TYR A 293 12.30 14.82 12.19
C TYR A 293 12.36 13.35 11.75
N LEU A 294 13.49 12.93 11.20
CA LEU A 294 13.67 11.61 10.56
C LEU A 294 14.44 10.63 11.40
N SER A 295 15.43 11.15 12.12
CA SER A 295 15.90 10.60 13.37
C SER A 295 14.70 10.44 14.30
N SER A 296 13.87 11.46 14.57
CA SER A 296 12.78 11.29 15.55
C SER A 296 11.72 10.24 15.18
N ILE A 297 11.22 10.12 13.94
CA ILE A 297 10.21 9.08 13.64
C ILE A 297 10.81 7.68 13.59
N ARG A 298 11.97 7.50 12.95
CA ARG A 298 12.65 6.20 12.96
C ARG A 298 13.05 5.82 14.38
N THR A 299 13.66 6.73 15.13
CA THR A 299 14.04 6.52 16.54
C THR A 299 12.82 6.34 17.43
N LEU A 300 11.68 6.99 17.15
CA LEU A 300 10.41 6.75 17.83
C LEU A 300 9.93 5.33 17.54
N ILE A 301 9.88 4.90 16.27
CA ILE A 301 9.43 3.55 15.93
C ILE A 301 10.40 2.51 16.49
N GLU A 302 11.70 2.62 16.24
CA GLU A 302 12.70 1.66 16.72
C GLU A 302 12.81 1.66 18.26
N GLY A 303 12.64 2.81 18.91
CA GLY A 303 12.70 2.96 20.37
C GLY A 303 11.44 2.52 21.10
N THR A 304 10.27 2.64 20.46
CA THR A 304 8.97 2.36 21.09
C THR A 304 8.38 1.02 20.64
N ALA A 305 8.52 0.65 19.36
CA ALA A 305 7.82 -0.51 18.79
C ALA A 305 8.23 -1.85 19.42
N LEU A 306 9.43 -1.98 19.97
CA LEU A 306 9.88 -3.22 20.62
C LEU A 306 9.23 -3.47 21.99
N ARG A 307 8.64 -2.44 22.60
CA ARG A 307 7.96 -2.54 23.89
C ARG A 307 6.51 -2.95 23.69
N LEU A 308 5.94 -3.62 24.69
CA LEU A 308 4.51 -3.91 24.72
C LEU A 308 3.72 -2.59 24.85
N PRO A 309 2.63 -2.39 24.07
CA PRO A 309 1.78 -1.21 24.19
C PRO A 309 1.29 -0.96 25.62
N SER A 310 0.94 -2.03 26.34
CA SER A 310 0.46 -1.95 27.73
C SER A 310 1.51 -1.52 28.75
N ALA A 311 2.79 -1.54 28.38
CA ALA A 311 3.92 -1.16 29.24
C ALA A 311 4.48 0.24 28.88
N LEU A 312 3.80 0.96 28.00
CA LEU A 312 4.14 2.31 27.58
C LEU A 312 3.19 3.33 28.19
N GLU A 313 3.65 4.58 28.28
CA GLU A 313 2.74 5.69 28.54
C GLU A 313 1.72 5.81 27.40
N PRO A 314 0.44 6.13 27.68
CA PRO A 314 -0.59 6.21 26.64
C PRO A 314 -0.22 7.18 25.50
N SER A 315 0.52 8.25 25.80
CA SER A 315 1.02 9.19 24.81
C SER A 315 2.03 8.56 23.85
N ASP A 316 2.92 7.69 24.34
CA ASP A 316 3.96 7.05 23.52
C ASP A 316 3.36 5.99 22.60
N ALA A 317 2.38 5.23 23.10
CA ALA A 317 1.61 4.30 22.29
C ALA A 317 0.81 5.03 21.20
N ALA A 318 0.14 6.12 21.55
CA ALA A 318 -0.57 6.97 20.59
C ALA A 318 0.38 7.57 19.53
N ASN A 319 1.58 7.98 19.93
CA ASN A 319 2.59 8.51 19.01
C ASN A 319 3.04 7.45 18.00
N LEU A 320 3.23 6.19 18.42
CA LEU A 320 3.58 5.12 17.49
C LEU A 320 2.42 4.81 16.53
N VAL A 321 1.19 4.70 17.05
CA VAL A 321 0.00 4.46 16.23
C VAL A 321 -0.17 5.58 15.21
N TRP A 322 0.00 6.83 15.63
CA TRP A 322 -0.01 7.98 14.73
C TRP A 322 1.09 7.86 13.67
N ALA A 323 2.32 7.51 14.06
CA ALA A 323 3.45 7.37 13.14
C ALA A 323 3.24 6.28 12.08
N VAL A 324 2.51 5.20 12.42
CA VAL A 324 2.27 4.04 11.54
C VAL A 324 1.01 4.21 10.67
N CYS A 325 -0.10 4.66 11.27
CA CYS A 325 -1.43 4.70 10.65
C CYS A 325 -1.98 6.11 10.46
N GLY A 326 -1.66 7.04 11.36
CA GLY A 326 -2.32 8.36 11.42
C GLY A 326 -1.69 9.47 10.57
N ARG A 327 -0.59 9.19 9.85
CA ARG A 327 0.13 10.21 9.08
C ARG A 327 -0.55 10.47 7.72
N PRO A 328 -1.00 11.72 7.46
CA PRO A 328 -1.53 12.09 6.15
C PRO A 328 -0.47 11.91 5.05
N ASP A 329 -0.87 11.40 3.89
CA ASP A 329 -0.04 11.23 2.69
C ASP A 329 1.24 10.39 2.86
N ASP A 330 1.41 9.64 3.97
CA ASP A 330 2.63 8.87 4.28
C ASP A 330 2.91 7.69 3.33
N LYS A 331 1.92 7.30 2.53
CA LYS A 331 1.97 6.16 1.61
C LYS A 331 2.52 4.87 2.27
N GLY A 332 2.28 4.68 3.57
CA GLY A 332 2.68 3.49 4.31
C GLY A 332 4.15 3.46 4.74
N HIS A 333 4.88 4.57 4.70
CA HIS A 333 6.27 4.62 5.15
C HIS A 333 6.44 4.20 6.61
N GLY A 334 5.61 4.69 7.53
CA GLY A 334 5.64 4.33 8.95
C GLY A 334 5.39 2.83 9.18
N ALA A 335 4.37 2.28 8.51
CA ALA A 335 4.07 0.85 8.49
C ALA A 335 5.24 0.01 7.95
N LYS A 336 5.87 0.46 6.86
CA LYS A 336 7.03 -0.21 6.29
C LYS A 336 8.23 -0.21 7.23
N MET A 337 8.45 0.91 7.94
CA MET A 337 9.51 1.01 8.94
C MET A 337 9.24 0.06 10.11
N LEU A 338 8.01 0.04 10.65
CA LEU A 338 7.60 -0.92 11.68
C LEU A 338 7.86 -2.36 11.25
N ALA A 339 7.45 -2.73 10.02
CA ALA A 339 7.63 -4.06 9.47
C ALA A 339 9.09 -4.45 9.26
N GLY A 340 9.99 -3.47 9.14
CA GLY A 340 11.43 -3.67 9.00
C GLY A 340 12.21 -3.67 10.33
N VAL A 341 11.58 -3.36 11.47
CA VAL A 341 12.26 -3.35 12.78
C VAL A 341 12.70 -4.76 13.14
N THR A 342 13.94 -4.88 13.62
CA THR A 342 14.53 -6.13 14.12
C THR A 342 15.12 -5.89 15.51
N PRO A 343 14.75 -6.68 16.55
CA PRO A 343 13.86 -7.84 16.54
C PRO A 343 12.40 -7.49 16.22
N LEU A 344 11.60 -8.50 15.84
CA LEU A 344 10.23 -8.31 15.35
C LEU A 344 9.33 -7.62 16.41
N PRO A 345 8.66 -6.50 16.09
CA PRO A 345 7.74 -5.84 17.03
C PRO A 345 6.60 -6.77 17.48
N PRO A 346 6.16 -6.69 18.74
CA PRO A 346 5.20 -7.58 19.35
C PRO A 346 3.80 -7.45 18.74
N MET A 347 3.06 -8.55 18.73
CA MET A 347 1.77 -8.69 18.03
C MET A 347 0.66 -7.81 18.62
N GLU A 348 0.80 -7.39 19.86
CA GLU A 348 -0.11 -6.54 20.62
C GLU A 348 -0.39 -5.20 19.93
N TRP A 349 0.54 -4.68 19.13
CA TRP A 349 0.33 -3.48 18.32
C TRP A 349 -0.84 -3.61 17.33
N LEU A 350 -1.20 -4.83 16.90
CA LEU A 350 -2.35 -5.02 16.01
C LEU A 350 -3.64 -4.53 16.67
N ARG A 351 -3.82 -4.76 17.99
CA ARG A 351 -5.02 -4.31 18.71
C ARG A 351 -5.07 -2.80 18.81
N GLU A 352 -3.94 -2.12 18.96
CA GLU A 352 -3.85 -0.66 18.92
C GLU A 352 -4.20 -0.10 17.54
N PHE A 353 -3.72 -0.72 16.46
CA PHE A 353 -4.07 -0.32 15.09
C PHE A 353 -5.55 -0.57 14.78
N GLU A 354 -6.12 -1.68 15.24
CA GLU A 354 -7.56 -1.98 15.13
C GLU A 354 -8.41 -0.99 15.94
N GLN A 355 -7.94 -0.60 17.13
CA GLN A 355 -8.60 0.41 17.96
C GLN A 355 -8.58 1.79 17.29
N HIS A 356 -7.46 2.16 16.67
CA HIS A 356 -7.38 3.39 15.86
C HIS A 356 -8.43 3.40 14.76
N ASP A 357 -8.52 2.35 13.94
CA ASP A 357 -9.55 2.23 12.89
C ASP A 357 -10.97 2.39 13.46
N ARG A 358 -11.25 1.76 14.61
CA ARG A 358 -12.55 1.86 15.28
C ARG A 358 -12.85 3.29 15.72
N GLN A 359 -11.88 3.97 16.33
CA GLN A 359 -12.02 5.37 16.75
C GLN A 359 -12.24 6.29 15.56
N THR A 360 -11.46 6.11 14.48
CA THR A 360 -11.61 6.85 13.23
C THR A 360 -12.99 6.65 12.61
N LYS A 361 -13.51 5.42 12.63
CA LYS A 361 -14.86 5.10 12.13
C LYS A 361 -15.95 5.78 12.96
N THR A 362 -15.88 5.69 14.29
CA THR A 362 -16.84 6.35 15.18
C THR A 362 -16.82 7.87 15.02
N ALA A 363 -15.64 8.47 14.91
CA ALA A 363 -15.51 9.91 14.65
C ALA A 363 -16.13 10.30 13.30
N HIS A 364 -15.86 9.51 12.25
CA HIS A 364 -16.45 9.75 10.93
C HIS A 364 -17.97 9.60 10.90
N GLU A 365 -18.52 8.60 11.57
CA GLU A 365 -19.98 8.42 11.71
C GLU A 365 -20.62 9.60 12.45
N ALA A 366 -19.96 10.13 13.47
CA ALA A 366 -20.40 11.34 14.18
C ALA A 366 -20.34 12.58 13.26
N ASP A 367 -19.26 12.76 12.48
CA ASP A 367 -19.12 13.87 11.54
C ASP A 367 -20.15 13.80 10.39
N ILE A 368 -20.50 12.60 9.90
CA ILE A 368 -21.58 12.41 8.93
C ILE A 368 -22.91 12.87 9.53
N LYS A 369 -23.18 12.48 10.77
CA LYS A 369 -24.42 12.87 11.45
C LYS A 369 -24.49 14.39 11.63
N LEU A 370 -23.39 15.01 12.06
CA LEU A 370 -23.28 16.47 12.19
C LEU A 370 -23.46 17.17 10.84
N ALA A 371 -22.79 16.71 9.79
CA ALA A 371 -22.94 17.29 8.45
C ALA A 371 -24.38 17.18 7.93
N LYS A 372 -25.09 16.09 8.25
CA LYS A 372 -26.51 15.93 7.92
C LYS A 372 -27.39 16.92 8.70
N ASP A 373 -27.13 17.11 9.99
CA ASP A 373 -27.87 18.05 10.83
C ASP A 373 -27.61 19.52 10.41
N GLU A 374 -26.43 19.82 9.86
CA GLU A 374 -26.01 21.13 9.35
C GLU A 374 -26.29 21.35 7.83
N GLU A 375 -26.96 20.42 7.15
CA GLU A 375 -27.20 20.43 5.69
C GLU A 375 -25.91 20.64 4.84
N ARG A 376 -24.77 20.16 5.33
CA ARG A 376 -23.46 20.19 4.68
C ARG A 376 -23.21 18.90 3.90
N GLU A 377 -22.37 18.98 2.84
CA GLU A 377 -21.86 17.78 2.17
C GLU A 377 -21.13 16.82 3.13
N PRO A 378 -21.40 15.51 3.07
CA PRO A 378 -20.80 14.55 3.97
C PRO A 378 -19.26 14.54 3.82
N PRO A 379 -18.51 14.40 4.92
CA PRO A 379 -17.06 14.30 4.87
C PRO A 379 -16.63 13.08 4.04
N THR A 380 -15.46 13.16 3.42
CA THR A 380 -14.86 12.03 2.72
C THR A 380 -14.55 10.89 3.69
N SER A 381 -14.79 9.64 3.27
CA SER A 381 -14.51 8.49 4.13
C SER A 381 -13.01 8.36 4.41
N PRO A 382 -12.62 8.21 5.70
CA PRO A 382 -11.23 8.01 6.07
C PRO A 382 -10.74 6.64 5.57
N ALA A 383 -9.42 6.51 5.43
CA ALA A 383 -8.81 5.23 5.14
C ALA A 383 -8.73 4.40 6.44
N TYR A 384 -9.25 3.18 6.39
CA TYR A 384 -9.03 2.17 7.43
C TYR A 384 -7.84 1.27 7.03
N HIS A 385 -7.10 0.77 8.02
CA HIS A 385 -5.86 0.03 7.77
C HIS A 385 -5.98 -1.46 8.11
N ILE A 386 -6.66 -1.79 9.20
CA ILE A 386 -6.84 -3.15 9.71
C ILE A 386 -8.22 -3.70 9.35
N GLU A 387 -9.30 -2.91 9.46
CA GLU A 387 -10.67 -3.37 9.11
C GLU A 387 -10.75 -3.96 7.69
N PRO A 388 -10.16 -3.35 6.65
CA PRO A 388 -10.25 -3.86 5.27
C PRO A 388 -9.51 -5.19 5.04
N LEU A 389 -8.68 -5.66 5.99
CA LEU A 389 -8.05 -6.98 5.92
C LEU A 389 -9.07 -8.11 6.06
N PHE A 390 -10.18 -7.87 6.77
CA PHE A 390 -11.32 -8.77 6.91
C PHE A 390 -12.62 -7.99 6.70
N PRO A 391 -12.97 -7.66 5.45
CA PRO A 391 -14.12 -6.82 5.14
C PRO A 391 -15.44 -7.41 5.64
N SER A 392 -16.34 -6.53 6.07
CA SER A 392 -17.73 -6.88 6.38
C SER A 392 -18.52 -7.17 5.10
N ARG A 393 -19.38 -8.20 5.13
CA ARG A 393 -20.27 -8.54 4.01
C ARG A 393 -21.44 -7.59 3.80
N ALA A 394 -21.77 -6.78 4.82
CA ALA A 394 -22.94 -5.89 4.76
C ALA A 394 -22.79 -4.79 3.69
N ASN A 395 -21.57 -4.55 3.20
CA ASN A 395 -21.32 -3.57 2.16
C ASN A 395 -21.52 -4.23 0.79
N ASN A 396 -22.65 -3.95 0.14
CA ASN A 396 -22.92 -4.32 -1.26
C ASN A 396 -21.95 -3.65 -2.27
N SER A 397 -21.01 -2.82 -1.81
CA SER A 397 -19.90 -2.32 -2.61
C SER A 397 -18.80 -3.38 -2.64
N GLY A 398 -18.16 -3.60 -3.80
CA GLY A 398 -17.11 -4.62 -3.96
C GLY A 398 -15.98 -4.55 -2.94
N LEU A 399 -15.07 -5.54 -2.99
CA LEU A 399 -13.90 -5.65 -2.10
C LEU A 399 -13.23 -4.28 -1.83
N PRO A 400 -13.05 -3.88 -0.56
CA PRO A 400 -12.47 -2.58 -0.26
C PRO A 400 -11.00 -2.53 -0.67
N TRP A 401 -10.55 -1.37 -1.12
CA TRP A 401 -9.14 -1.13 -1.40
C TRP A 401 -8.35 -1.12 -0.10
N LEU A 402 -7.23 -1.85 -0.08
CA LEU A 402 -6.26 -1.73 1.02
C LEU A 402 -5.50 -0.41 0.89
N SER A 403 -5.42 0.32 1.99
CA SER A 403 -4.59 1.51 2.11
C SER A 403 -3.10 1.14 2.07
N ALA A 404 -2.24 2.10 1.73
CA ALA A 404 -0.79 1.84 1.67
C ALA A 404 -0.21 1.35 3.01
N PRO A 405 -0.58 1.89 4.19
CA PRO A 405 -0.15 1.32 5.48
C PRO A 405 -0.61 -0.14 5.66
N ALA A 406 -1.84 -0.49 5.26
CA ALA A 406 -2.34 -1.87 5.37
C ALA A 406 -1.49 -2.85 4.55
N ILE A 407 -1.07 -2.45 3.35
CA ILE A 407 -0.22 -3.26 2.47
C ILE A 407 1.19 -3.42 3.07
N GLU A 408 1.77 -2.33 3.58
CA GLU A 408 3.11 -2.33 4.17
C GLU A 408 3.17 -3.05 5.54
N LEU A 409 2.03 -3.25 6.21
CA LEU A 409 1.92 -4.08 7.42
C LEU A 409 1.82 -5.59 7.12
N LEU A 410 1.52 -6.01 5.89
CA LEU A 410 1.38 -7.43 5.55
C LEU A 410 2.64 -8.26 5.87
N PRO A 411 3.88 -7.81 5.57
CA PRO A 411 5.08 -8.54 5.94
C PRO A 411 5.22 -8.74 7.46
N TRP A 412 4.86 -7.73 8.25
CA TRP A 412 4.88 -7.81 9.71
C TRP A 412 3.86 -8.84 10.24
N LEU A 413 2.63 -8.83 9.72
CA LEU A 413 1.62 -9.85 10.05
C LEU A 413 2.09 -11.26 9.66
N CYS A 414 2.70 -11.41 8.48
CA CYS A 414 3.22 -12.70 8.03
C CYS A 414 4.43 -13.17 8.87
N ALA A 415 5.22 -12.26 9.43
CA ALA A 415 6.28 -12.66 10.35
C ALA A 415 5.74 -13.26 11.67
N HIS A 416 4.45 -13.02 11.98
CA HIS A 416 3.75 -13.53 13.17
C HIS A 416 2.87 -14.76 12.92
N LEU A 417 3.00 -15.48 11.79
CA LEU A 417 2.12 -16.64 11.50
C LEU A 417 2.22 -17.78 12.55
N GLN A 418 3.28 -17.85 13.35
CA GLN A 418 3.41 -18.82 14.46
C GLN A 418 2.98 -18.26 15.82
N ASN A 419 2.36 -17.08 15.86
CA ASN A 419 1.89 -16.43 17.08
C ASN A 419 0.41 -16.74 17.32
N GLN A 420 0.09 -17.41 18.44
CA GLN A 420 -1.28 -17.77 18.79
C GLN A 420 -2.22 -16.56 18.89
N LYS A 421 -1.74 -15.39 19.33
CA LYS A 421 -2.58 -14.18 19.43
C LYS A 421 -3.08 -13.70 18.06
N LEU A 422 -2.28 -13.88 17.01
CA LEU A 422 -2.69 -13.58 15.64
C LEU A 422 -3.73 -14.59 15.15
N VAL A 423 -3.55 -15.87 15.47
CA VAL A 423 -4.54 -16.92 15.17
C VAL A 423 -5.88 -16.58 15.82
N ASP A 424 -5.88 -16.29 17.12
CA ASP A 424 -7.10 -15.97 17.87
C ASP A 424 -7.81 -14.73 17.28
N TRP A 425 -7.05 -13.71 16.89
CA TRP A 425 -7.59 -12.54 16.21
C TRP A 425 -8.23 -12.89 14.85
N VAL A 426 -7.62 -13.76 14.06
CA VAL A 426 -8.18 -14.23 12.78
C VAL A 426 -9.44 -15.07 13.01
N VAL A 427 -9.42 -15.98 13.98
CA VAL A 427 -10.57 -16.83 14.34
C VAL A 427 -11.77 -15.96 14.70
N GLU A 428 -11.59 -14.90 15.50
CA GLU A 428 -12.64 -13.91 15.83
C GLU A 428 -13.31 -13.33 14.56
N LYS A 429 -12.54 -13.10 13.49
CA LYS A 429 -13.07 -12.58 12.22
C LYS A 429 -13.78 -13.66 11.41
N LEU A 430 -13.26 -14.88 11.40
CA LEU A 430 -13.85 -16.02 10.69
C LEU A 430 -15.19 -16.44 11.32
N GLU A 431 -15.30 -16.44 12.65
CA GLU A 431 -16.57 -16.68 13.37
C GLU A 431 -17.63 -15.65 13.00
N GLY A 432 -17.22 -14.40 12.76
CA GLY A 432 -18.05 -13.35 12.18
C GLY A 432 -18.40 -13.52 10.69
N ARG A 433 -18.15 -14.69 10.09
CA ARG A 433 -18.29 -15.03 8.66
C ARG A 433 -17.54 -14.09 7.70
N ARG A 434 -16.49 -13.42 8.19
CA ARG A 434 -15.62 -12.56 7.38
C ARG A 434 -14.56 -13.40 6.71
N ARG A 435 -14.05 -12.90 5.58
CA ARG A 435 -13.02 -13.58 4.80
C ARG A 435 -11.82 -12.66 4.66
N ALA A 436 -10.62 -13.21 4.78
CA ALA A 436 -9.39 -12.45 4.56
C ALA A 436 -9.35 -11.84 3.15
N HIS A 437 -8.90 -10.59 3.06
CA HIS A 437 -8.74 -9.85 1.81
C HIS A 437 -7.80 -10.60 0.84
N PRO A 438 -8.04 -10.60 -0.50
CA PRO A 438 -7.22 -11.33 -1.46
C PRO A 438 -5.71 -11.03 -1.39
N LEU A 439 -5.32 -9.77 -1.14
CA LEU A 439 -3.92 -9.39 -0.95
C LEU A 439 -3.30 -10.00 0.31
N LEU A 440 -4.06 -10.09 1.42
CA LEU A 440 -3.61 -10.76 2.63
C LEU A 440 -3.46 -12.27 2.39
N ARG A 441 -4.43 -12.91 1.74
CA ARG A 441 -4.33 -14.33 1.35
C ARG A 441 -3.09 -14.60 0.49
N SER A 442 -2.84 -13.74 -0.50
CA SER A 442 -1.65 -13.82 -1.35
C SER A 442 -0.35 -13.61 -0.59
N ALA A 443 -0.31 -12.68 0.37
CA ALA A 443 0.84 -12.48 1.24
C ALA A 443 1.11 -13.72 2.13
N ILE A 444 0.07 -14.27 2.75
CA ILE A 444 0.15 -15.49 3.56
C ILE A 444 0.70 -16.66 2.73
N ARG A 445 0.11 -16.95 1.55
CA ARG A 445 0.59 -18.05 0.69
C ARG A 445 2.06 -17.89 0.30
N ARG A 446 2.46 -16.69 -0.15
CA ARG A 446 3.86 -16.40 -0.47
C ARG A 446 4.79 -16.60 0.72
N HIS A 447 4.34 -16.29 1.94
CA HIS A 447 5.12 -16.53 3.15
C HIS A 447 5.19 -18.02 3.49
N LEU A 448 4.11 -18.79 3.33
CA LEU A 448 4.09 -20.25 3.55
C LEU A 448 5.00 -21.01 2.58
N ASP A 449 5.16 -20.48 1.37
CA ASP A 449 6.05 -21.02 0.33
C ASP A 449 7.52 -20.62 0.57
N ALA A 450 7.78 -19.59 1.37
CA ALA A 450 9.12 -19.13 1.71
C ALA A 450 9.75 -19.98 2.84
N THR A 451 11.08 -19.98 2.92
CA THR A 451 11.87 -20.64 3.97
C THR A 451 12.21 -19.63 5.08
N PRO A 452 12.16 -19.98 6.38
CA PRO A 452 11.98 -21.30 6.98
C PRO A 452 10.52 -21.77 7.04
N ALA A 453 10.34 -23.10 7.03
CA ALA A 453 9.04 -23.71 7.23
C ALA A 453 8.50 -23.41 8.63
N ILE A 454 7.23 -22.99 8.69
CA ILE A 454 6.46 -22.93 9.94
C ILE A 454 5.93 -24.33 10.29
N ALA A 455 5.59 -24.55 11.57
CA ALA A 455 5.05 -25.83 12.02
C ALA A 455 3.74 -26.23 11.31
N ASP A 456 3.52 -27.53 11.15
CA ASP A 456 2.47 -28.10 10.28
C ASP A 456 1.04 -27.71 10.69
N GLY A 457 0.80 -27.55 12.00
CA GLY A 457 -0.49 -27.09 12.51
C GLY A 457 -0.81 -25.67 12.06
N TYR A 458 0.15 -24.74 12.23
CA TYR A 458 0.02 -23.37 11.75
C TYR A 458 -0.08 -23.31 10.22
N ARG A 459 0.70 -24.13 9.51
CA ARG A 459 0.63 -24.24 8.05
C ARG A 459 -0.78 -24.61 7.59
N THR A 460 -1.38 -25.63 8.20
CA THR A 460 -2.72 -26.09 7.84
C THR A 460 -3.78 -25.01 8.12
N PHE A 461 -3.68 -24.34 9.27
CA PHE A 461 -4.55 -23.21 9.61
C PHE A 461 -4.45 -22.07 8.59
N TRP A 462 -3.23 -21.66 8.22
CA TRP A 462 -3.04 -20.56 7.27
C TRP A 462 -3.38 -20.92 5.82
N GLN A 463 -3.28 -22.18 5.43
CA GLN A 463 -3.80 -22.68 4.16
C GLN A 463 -5.32 -22.57 4.07
N LEU A 464 -6.03 -22.82 5.18
CA LEU A 464 -7.47 -22.62 5.29
C LEU A 464 -7.83 -21.14 5.17
N VAL A 465 -7.20 -20.26 5.96
CA VAL A 465 -7.43 -18.81 5.95
C VAL A 465 -7.15 -18.18 4.57
N SER A 466 -6.10 -18.66 3.89
CA SER A 466 -5.65 -18.13 2.60
C SER A 466 -6.25 -18.85 1.39
N SER A 467 -7.21 -19.74 1.58
CA SER A 467 -7.86 -20.47 0.48
C SER A 467 -8.72 -19.56 -0.42
N GLU A 468 -8.81 -19.92 -1.71
CA GLU A 468 -9.66 -19.23 -2.69
C GLU A 468 -11.07 -19.83 -2.79
N GLY A 469 -11.24 -21.10 -2.43
CA GLY A 469 -12.53 -21.78 -2.47
C GLY A 469 -13.46 -21.35 -1.33
N ASP A 470 -14.75 -21.56 -1.55
CA ASP A 470 -15.82 -21.35 -0.56
C ASP A 470 -15.95 -22.52 0.45
N TRP A 471 -15.14 -23.56 0.29
CA TRP A 471 -15.04 -24.68 1.22
C TRP A 471 -14.44 -24.31 2.58
N ALA A 472 -13.77 -23.15 2.71
CA ALA A 472 -13.08 -22.70 3.92
C ALA A 472 -13.79 -21.55 4.65
N THR A 473 -14.82 -20.97 4.02
CA THR A 473 -15.60 -19.87 4.59
C THR A 473 -16.95 -19.86 3.86
N ASP A 474 -18.04 -20.07 4.58
CA ASP A 474 -19.39 -20.00 4.01
C ASP A 474 -19.64 -18.63 3.38
N GLN A 475 -19.64 -18.53 2.05
CA GLN A 475 -19.91 -17.32 1.29
C GLN A 475 -21.39 -17.08 0.99
N SER A 476 -22.29 -17.95 1.44
CA SER A 476 -23.71 -17.82 1.17
C SER A 476 -24.31 -16.61 1.89
N THR A 477 -25.35 -16.04 1.28
CA THR A 477 -26.19 -15.02 1.91
C THR A 477 -27.35 -15.74 2.62
N PRO A 478 -27.61 -15.44 3.91
CA PRO A 478 -28.69 -16.08 4.68
C PRO A 478 -30.08 -16.00 4.02
N HIS A 479 -30.31 -14.99 3.17
CA HIS A 479 -31.61 -14.73 2.54
C HIS A 479 -31.80 -15.40 1.18
N ALA A 480 -30.74 -15.86 0.51
CA ALA A 480 -30.85 -16.39 -0.86
C ALA A 480 -31.69 -17.66 -0.93
N MET A 481 -31.75 -18.45 0.14
CA MET A 481 -32.36 -19.78 0.14
C MET A 481 -33.78 -19.83 0.72
N HIS A 482 -34.35 -18.69 1.15
CA HIS A 482 -35.72 -18.66 1.70
C HIS A 482 -36.79 -18.96 0.65
N GLY A 483 -36.55 -18.59 -0.62
CA GLY A 483 -37.49 -18.85 -1.72
C GLY A 483 -37.73 -20.34 -1.98
N LEU A 484 -36.73 -21.20 -1.71
CA LEU A 484 -36.85 -22.66 -1.79
C LEU A 484 -37.72 -23.26 -0.67
N MET A 485 -38.05 -22.50 0.38
CA MET A 485 -38.95 -22.98 1.43
C MET A 485 -40.42 -22.75 1.08
N VAL A 486 -40.72 -21.82 0.16
CA VAL A 486 -42.08 -21.38 -0.16
C VAL A 486 -42.49 -21.94 -1.53
N GLY A 487 -43.09 -23.15 -1.54
CA GLY A 487 -43.82 -23.69 -2.69
C GLY A 487 -43.06 -24.56 -3.71
N THR A 488 -41.78 -24.88 -3.48
CA THR A 488 -40.93 -25.63 -4.43
C THR A 488 -40.89 -27.17 -4.33
N PRO A 489 -41.31 -27.87 -3.24
CA PRO A 489 -41.27 -29.34 -3.23
C PRO A 489 -42.11 -30.00 -4.35
N ALA A 490 -43.10 -29.28 -4.88
CA ALA A 490 -43.88 -29.67 -6.05
C ALA A 490 -43.10 -29.66 -7.37
N LYS A 491 -41.96 -28.94 -7.41
CA LYS A 491 -41.06 -28.81 -8.57
C LYS A 491 -39.74 -29.57 -8.38
N ARG A 492 -39.70 -30.54 -7.45
CA ARG A 492 -38.47 -31.25 -7.05
C ARG A 492 -37.80 -32.05 -8.18
N ASP A 493 -38.57 -32.42 -9.20
CA ASP A 493 -38.09 -33.19 -10.35
C ASP A 493 -37.50 -32.31 -11.46
N GLU A 494 -37.62 -30.99 -11.34
CA GLU A 494 -37.02 -30.06 -12.29
C GLU A 494 -35.48 -30.05 -12.15
N PRO A 495 -34.70 -30.01 -13.25
CA PRO A 495 -33.25 -30.06 -13.19
C PRO A 495 -32.59 -28.95 -12.34
N TRP A 496 -33.21 -27.77 -12.28
CA TRP A 496 -32.71 -26.66 -11.48
C TRP A 496 -32.82 -26.92 -9.97
N PHE A 497 -33.81 -27.70 -9.51
CA PHE A 497 -34.01 -27.98 -8.09
C PHE A 497 -32.85 -28.78 -7.50
N LYS A 498 -32.29 -29.73 -8.28
CA LYS A 498 -31.09 -30.49 -7.87
C LYS A 498 -29.90 -29.56 -7.62
N GLN A 499 -29.75 -28.50 -8.42
CA GLN A 499 -28.66 -27.52 -8.25
C GLN A 499 -28.85 -26.69 -6.98
N GLU A 500 -30.09 -26.27 -6.68
CA GLU A 500 -30.40 -25.55 -5.45
C GLU A 500 -30.20 -26.42 -4.21
N LEU A 501 -30.67 -27.68 -4.24
CA LEU A 501 -30.45 -28.63 -3.14
C LEU A 501 -28.95 -28.89 -2.92
N ALA A 502 -28.17 -29.03 -4.00
CA ALA A 502 -26.72 -29.17 -3.93
C ALA A 502 -26.04 -27.93 -3.34
N ALA A 503 -26.50 -26.72 -3.68
CA ALA A 503 -26.00 -25.47 -3.11
C ALA A 503 -26.29 -25.37 -1.61
N MET A 504 -27.49 -25.77 -1.15
CA MET A 504 -27.85 -25.80 0.27
C MET A 504 -27.06 -26.84 1.07
N LEU A 505 -26.84 -28.02 0.49
CA LEU A 505 -26.08 -29.12 1.10
C LEU A 505 -24.57 -28.97 0.96
N LYS A 506 -24.07 -27.89 0.35
CA LYS A 506 -22.64 -27.70 0.13
C LYS A 506 -21.90 -27.63 1.48
N PRO A 507 -20.90 -28.49 1.72
CA PRO A 507 -20.16 -28.49 2.98
C PRO A 507 -19.04 -27.44 2.98
N PHE A 508 -18.75 -26.89 4.13
CA PHE A 508 -17.63 -25.96 4.35
C PHE A 508 -17.05 -26.11 5.76
N LEU A 509 -15.77 -25.77 5.91
CA LEU A 509 -15.05 -25.74 7.18
C LEU A 509 -15.34 -24.44 7.93
N THR A 510 -15.67 -24.58 9.21
CA THR A 510 -15.67 -23.50 10.19
C THR A 510 -14.54 -23.71 11.18
N VAL A 511 -14.04 -22.59 11.70
CA VAL A 511 -12.98 -22.56 12.70
C VAL A 511 -13.48 -21.78 13.90
N SER A 512 -13.15 -22.28 15.09
CA SER A 512 -13.43 -21.62 16.36
C SER A 512 -12.19 -21.67 17.27
N GLN A 513 -12.26 -20.97 18.38
CA GLN A 513 -11.20 -21.03 19.38
C GLN A 513 -10.98 -22.47 19.85
N SER A 514 -9.73 -22.91 19.95
CA SER A 514 -9.40 -24.26 20.43
C SER A 514 -9.60 -24.38 21.95
N TYR A 515 -9.87 -25.60 22.42
CA TYR A 515 -9.86 -25.87 23.87
C TYR A 515 -8.54 -25.48 24.54
N ALA A 516 -7.39 -25.70 23.88
CA ALA A 516 -6.09 -25.35 24.43
C ALA A 516 -5.96 -23.83 24.63
N ALA A 517 -6.36 -23.04 23.64
CA ALA A 517 -6.38 -21.58 23.73
C ALA A 517 -7.37 -21.09 24.80
N ALA A 518 -8.55 -21.70 24.88
CA ALA A 518 -9.58 -21.33 25.86
C ALA A 518 -9.21 -21.68 27.31
N SER A 519 -8.52 -22.80 27.52
CA SER A 519 -8.11 -23.29 28.85
C SER A 519 -6.73 -22.78 29.31
N GLY A 520 -5.99 -22.11 28.43
CA GLY A 520 -4.59 -21.72 28.69
C GLY A 520 -3.61 -22.90 28.67
N SER A 521 -4.01 -24.05 28.12
CA SER A 521 -3.14 -25.21 27.95
C SER A 521 -2.10 -24.98 26.86
N ALA A 522 -0.99 -25.73 26.89
CA ALA A 522 0.06 -25.62 25.88
C ALA A 522 -0.48 -25.96 24.47
N VAL A 523 -0.21 -25.07 23.52
CA VAL A 523 -0.53 -25.28 22.10
C VAL A 523 0.56 -26.13 21.47
N ASP A 524 0.17 -27.28 20.91
CA ASP A 524 1.06 -28.09 20.06
C ASP A 524 1.10 -27.46 18.65
N PRO A 525 2.26 -26.92 18.21
CA PRO A 525 2.35 -26.21 16.94
C PRO A 525 2.23 -27.15 15.71
N ALA A 526 2.37 -28.46 15.89
CA ALA A 526 2.23 -29.44 14.82
C ALA A 526 0.77 -29.85 14.55
N ARG A 527 -0.15 -29.53 15.46
CA ARG A 527 -1.54 -30.00 15.40
C ARG A 527 -2.51 -28.83 15.28
N ILE A 528 -3.27 -28.79 14.19
CA ILE A 528 -4.26 -27.72 13.99
C ILE A 528 -5.30 -27.67 15.11
N ASN A 529 -5.76 -28.81 15.64
CA ASN A 529 -6.81 -28.86 16.65
C ASN A 529 -6.39 -28.27 18.02
N THR A 530 -5.10 -28.10 18.30
CA THR A 530 -4.62 -27.35 19.47
C THR A 530 -4.48 -25.85 19.18
N ILE A 531 -4.34 -25.46 17.91
CA ILE A 531 -4.23 -24.07 17.46
C ILE A 531 -5.62 -23.44 17.29
N ALA A 532 -6.53 -24.16 16.61
CA ALA A 532 -7.91 -23.76 16.39
C ALA A 532 -8.80 -25.00 16.21
N ASP A 533 -9.98 -25.01 16.82
CA ASP A 533 -10.95 -26.09 16.61
C ASP A 533 -11.60 -25.92 15.24
N SER A 534 -11.86 -27.05 14.57
CA SER A 534 -12.42 -27.06 13.22
C SER A 534 -13.58 -28.04 13.15
N LYS A 535 -14.66 -27.64 12.47
CA LYS A 535 -15.80 -28.51 12.17
C LYS A 535 -16.28 -28.27 10.75
N VAL A 536 -17.02 -29.24 10.21
CA VAL A 536 -17.67 -29.11 8.90
C VAL A 536 -19.16 -28.86 9.13
N ASP A 537 -19.65 -27.77 8.56
CA ASP A 537 -21.07 -27.42 8.52
C ASP A 537 -21.57 -27.44 7.05
N LEU A 538 -22.89 -27.42 6.86
CA LEU A 538 -23.51 -27.24 5.55
C LEU A 538 -23.98 -25.80 5.39
N VAL A 539 -23.92 -25.28 4.16
CA VAL A 539 -24.35 -23.90 3.83
C VAL A 539 -25.72 -23.56 4.42
N SER A 540 -26.66 -24.50 4.41
CA SER A 540 -27.95 -24.32 5.06
C SER A 540 -28.41 -25.59 5.79
N ASP A 541 -28.61 -25.48 7.10
CA ASP A 541 -29.31 -26.46 7.93
C ASP A 541 -30.76 -26.69 7.46
N ARG A 542 -31.38 -25.64 6.90
CA ARG A 542 -32.70 -25.68 6.23
C ARG A 542 -32.79 -26.65 5.07
N ALA A 543 -31.66 -27.14 4.53
CA ALA A 543 -31.67 -28.19 3.53
C ALA A 543 -32.45 -29.42 4.02
N PHE A 544 -32.36 -29.71 5.32
CA PHE A 544 -33.06 -30.84 5.90
C PHE A 544 -34.54 -30.56 6.19
N ASP A 545 -34.95 -29.31 6.37
CA ASP A 545 -36.39 -28.97 6.41
C ASP A 545 -37.04 -29.27 5.04
N VAL A 546 -36.32 -28.98 3.94
CA VAL A 546 -36.73 -29.35 2.58
C VAL A 546 -36.77 -30.87 2.43
N ALA A 547 -35.72 -31.57 2.91
CA ALA A 547 -35.66 -33.02 2.87
C ALA A 547 -36.82 -33.67 3.65
N ASP A 548 -37.18 -33.12 4.82
CA ASP A 548 -38.28 -33.60 5.65
C ASP A 548 -39.64 -33.42 4.96
N ARG A 549 -39.83 -32.33 4.20
CA ARG A 549 -41.03 -32.14 3.36
C ARG A 549 -41.07 -33.10 2.17
N ILE A 550 -39.93 -33.42 1.57
CA ILE A 550 -39.86 -34.45 0.53
C ILE A 550 -40.21 -35.82 1.14
N ASN A 551 -39.75 -36.09 2.35
CA ASN A 551 -39.98 -37.35 3.06
C ASN A 551 -41.46 -37.64 3.37
N THR A 552 -42.33 -36.62 3.41
CA THR A 552 -43.79 -36.80 3.57
C THR A 552 -44.51 -37.16 2.26
N MET A 553 -43.81 -37.19 1.13
CA MET A 553 -44.41 -37.47 -0.19
C MET A 553 -44.42 -38.97 -0.51
N PRO A 554 -45.40 -39.46 -1.29
CA PRO A 554 -45.55 -40.89 -1.58
C PRO A 554 -44.35 -41.54 -2.27
N ASP A 555 -43.62 -40.79 -3.09
CA ASP A 555 -42.49 -41.24 -3.92
C ASP A 555 -41.11 -40.88 -3.34
N ALA A 556 -41.04 -40.45 -2.08
CA ALA A 556 -39.82 -39.98 -1.43
C ALA A 556 -38.63 -40.96 -1.56
N ASN A 557 -38.88 -42.27 -1.42
CA ASN A 557 -37.85 -43.30 -1.50
C ASN A 557 -37.22 -43.35 -2.90
N SER A 558 -38.05 -43.29 -3.95
CA SER A 558 -37.62 -43.25 -5.34
C SER A 558 -36.93 -41.93 -5.68
N TYR A 559 -37.38 -40.82 -5.10
CA TYR A 559 -36.72 -39.52 -5.24
C TYR A 559 -35.27 -39.57 -4.71
N TRP A 560 -35.07 -40.07 -3.48
CA TRP A 560 -33.72 -40.16 -2.91
C TRP A 560 -32.84 -41.19 -3.62
N ALA A 561 -33.41 -42.28 -4.13
CA ALA A 561 -32.69 -43.23 -5.00
C ALA A 561 -32.07 -42.53 -6.22
N ARG A 562 -32.85 -41.68 -6.91
CA ARG A 562 -32.36 -40.88 -8.06
C ARG A 562 -31.31 -39.82 -7.71
N HIS A 563 -31.12 -39.51 -6.42
CA HIS A 563 -30.20 -38.49 -5.92
C HIS A 563 -29.09 -39.07 -5.03
N LEU A 564 -28.90 -40.39 -5.03
CA LEU A 564 -27.82 -41.06 -4.29
C LEU A 564 -26.43 -40.56 -4.69
N ASP A 565 -26.26 -40.17 -5.94
CA ASP A 565 -25.04 -39.58 -6.47
C ASP A 565 -24.67 -38.28 -5.75
N LEU A 566 -25.64 -37.35 -5.64
CA LEU A 566 -25.49 -36.08 -4.94
C LEU A 566 -25.19 -36.31 -3.46
N LEU A 567 -25.98 -37.14 -2.79
CA LEU A 567 -25.85 -37.37 -1.34
C LEU A 567 -24.52 -38.03 -1.00
N THR A 568 -24.13 -39.06 -1.76
CA THR A 568 -22.83 -39.73 -1.60
C THR A 568 -21.69 -38.76 -1.82
N HIS A 569 -21.78 -37.91 -2.85
CA HIS A 569 -20.77 -36.91 -3.16
C HIS A 569 -20.62 -35.88 -2.03
N VAL A 570 -21.72 -35.32 -1.52
CA VAL A 570 -21.70 -34.36 -0.41
C VAL A 570 -21.12 -34.99 0.85
N LEU A 571 -21.53 -36.21 1.20
CA LEU A 571 -20.98 -36.90 2.37
C LEU A 571 -19.48 -37.17 2.23
N LYS A 572 -19.02 -37.56 1.03
CA LYS A 572 -17.58 -37.71 0.75
C LYS A 572 -16.85 -36.37 0.90
N GLN A 573 -17.40 -35.28 0.37
CA GLN A 573 -16.82 -33.95 0.53
C GLN A 573 -16.69 -33.55 2.00
N VAL A 574 -17.70 -33.83 2.83
CA VAL A 574 -17.62 -33.58 4.29
C VAL A 574 -16.40 -34.28 4.91
N LEU A 575 -16.19 -35.56 4.60
CA LEU A 575 -15.08 -36.33 5.14
C LEU A 575 -13.73 -35.90 4.53
N ASP A 576 -13.70 -35.48 3.27
CA ASP A 576 -12.53 -34.87 2.64
C ASP A 576 -12.10 -33.58 3.35
N LEU A 577 -13.07 -32.71 3.72
CA LEU A 577 -12.80 -31.50 4.49
C LEU A 577 -12.25 -31.79 5.88
N TYR A 578 -12.80 -32.78 6.60
CA TYR A 578 -12.19 -33.26 7.84
C TYR A 578 -10.79 -33.84 7.62
N GLY A 579 -10.52 -34.41 6.44
CA GLY A 579 -9.20 -34.87 6.04
C GLY A 579 -8.17 -33.75 5.93
N ILE A 580 -8.58 -32.59 5.39
CA ILE A 580 -7.71 -31.39 5.28
C ILE A 580 -7.20 -30.95 6.66
N VAL A 581 -8.06 -30.98 7.68
CA VAL A 581 -7.70 -30.60 9.07
C VAL A 581 -7.21 -31.78 9.91
N GLY A 582 -6.88 -32.92 9.29
CA GLY A 582 -6.33 -34.10 9.96
C GLY A 582 -7.29 -34.83 10.91
N GLN A 583 -8.58 -34.51 10.87
CA GLN A 583 -9.63 -35.13 11.69
C GLN A 583 -10.25 -36.37 11.02
N ALA A 584 -9.99 -36.60 9.74
CA ALA A 584 -10.35 -37.84 9.02
C ALA A 584 -9.15 -38.44 8.27
N SER A 585 -9.08 -39.76 8.24
CA SER A 585 -8.07 -40.56 7.54
C SER A 585 -8.69 -41.91 7.12
N SER A 586 -7.87 -42.84 6.64
CA SER A 586 -8.31 -44.21 6.36
C SER A 586 -8.61 -45.04 7.62
N SER A 587 -8.19 -44.60 8.81
CA SER A 587 -8.32 -45.35 10.07
C SER A 587 -9.26 -44.68 11.09
N ARG A 588 -9.53 -43.39 10.94
CA ARG A 588 -10.44 -42.64 11.83
C ARG A 588 -11.20 -41.59 11.05
N ASP A 589 -12.40 -41.28 11.48
CA ASP A 589 -13.14 -40.10 11.03
C ASP A 589 -14.18 -39.68 12.10
N PRO A 590 -14.83 -38.52 11.94
CA PRO A 590 -15.83 -38.05 12.91
C PRO A 590 -17.11 -38.88 12.98
N THR A 591 -17.34 -39.80 12.03
CA THR A 591 -18.60 -40.57 11.99
C THR A 591 -18.72 -41.53 13.16
N ALA A 592 -17.61 -41.96 13.76
CA ALA A 592 -17.61 -42.80 14.96
C ALA A 592 -18.35 -42.13 16.13
N LEU A 593 -18.32 -40.80 16.20
CA LEU A 593 -19.01 -40.00 17.22
C LEU A 593 -20.29 -39.37 16.69
N GLN A 594 -20.27 -38.84 15.47
CA GLN A 594 -21.38 -38.06 14.88
C GLN A 594 -22.46 -38.92 14.22
N ARG A 595 -22.19 -40.21 14.00
CA ARG A 595 -23.16 -41.15 13.45
C ARG A 595 -23.06 -42.49 14.18
N PRO A 596 -23.63 -42.63 15.38
CA PRO A 596 -23.55 -43.88 16.15
C PRO A 596 -24.10 -45.10 15.41
N SER A 597 -25.26 -44.96 14.75
CA SER A 597 -25.87 -46.01 13.92
C SER A 597 -25.93 -45.59 12.45
N ILE A 598 -25.52 -46.47 11.52
CA ILE A 598 -25.75 -46.22 10.09
C ILE A 598 -27.24 -46.31 9.78
N GLU A 599 -27.92 -47.31 10.31
CA GLU A 599 -29.37 -47.48 10.17
C GLU A 599 -30.12 -46.40 10.96
N PRO A 600 -31.32 -45.99 10.54
CA PRO A 600 -32.16 -45.04 11.27
C PRO A 600 -32.39 -45.49 12.71
N HIS A 601 -31.92 -44.68 13.68
CA HIS A 601 -32.00 -45.00 15.10
C HIS A 601 -32.16 -43.72 15.94
N PRO A 602 -32.91 -43.73 17.06
CA PRO A 602 -33.06 -42.55 17.93
C PRO A 602 -31.75 -41.95 18.44
N GLN A 603 -30.70 -42.77 18.57
CA GLN A 603 -29.35 -42.30 18.97
C GLN A 603 -28.70 -41.37 17.94
N ASN A 604 -29.19 -41.32 16.70
CA ASN A 604 -28.66 -40.40 15.69
C ASN A 604 -29.15 -38.95 15.90
N ALA A 605 -30.02 -38.71 16.88
CA ALA A 605 -30.47 -37.36 17.24
C ALA A 605 -29.34 -36.52 17.88
N HIS A 606 -29.43 -35.19 17.76
CA HIS A 606 -28.51 -34.22 18.37
C HIS A 606 -27.04 -34.29 17.91
N HIS A 607 -26.78 -34.87 16.74
CA HIS A 607 -25.46 -34.86 16.09
C HIS A 607 -25.37 -33.79 14.98
N ALA A 608 -24.19 -33.64 14.40
CA ALA A 608 -23.95 -32.67 13.32
C ALA A 608 -24.94 -32.85 12.15
N HIS A 609 -25.45 -31.75 11.60
CA HIS A 609 -26.51 -31.77 10.59
C HIS A 609 -26.15 -32.64 9.37
N TRP A 610 -24.90 -32.57 8.89
CA TRP A 610 -24.43 -33.39 7.76
C TRP A 610 -24.56 -34.91 8.01
N ALA A 611 -24.59 -35.38 9.28
CA ALA A 611 -24.74 -36.80 9.59
C ALA A 611 -26.12 -37.35 9.18
N ARG A 612 -27.12 -36.47 8.99
CA ARG A 612 -28.44 -36.83 8.45
C ARG A 612 -28.39 -37.25 6.98
N LEU A 613 -27.29 -36.97 6.26
CA LEU A 613 -27.09 -37.49 4.90
C LEU A 613 -27.11 -39.02 4.88
N TYR A 614 -26.65 -39.69 5.94
CA TYR A 614 -26.73 -41.15 6.04
C TYR A 614 -28.18 -41.65 6.05
N ASP A 615 -29.13 -40.92 6.65
CA ASP A 615 -30.54 -41.32 6.63
C ASP A 615 -31.12 -41.24 5.20
N LEU A 616 -30.77 -40.19 4.46
CA LEU A 616 -31.22 -40.00 3.08
C LEU A 616 -30.57 -41.02 2.13
N ILE A 617 -29.27 -41.28 2.30
CA ILE A 617 -28.52 -42.29 1.54
C ILE A 617 -29.10 -43.68 1.82
N TRP A 618 -29.31 -44.02 3.10
CA TRP A 618 -29.87 -45.31 3.49
C TRP A 618 -31.26 -45.52 2.88
N ARG A 619 -32.13 -44.51 2.97
CA ARG A 619 -33.49 -44.54 2.41
C ARG A 619 -33.49 -44.71 0.88
N GLY A 620 -32.65 -43.96 0.17
CA GLY A 620 -32.51 -44.08 -1.27
C GLY A 620 -31.97 -45.45 -1.68
N TRP A 621 -30.95 -45.95 -0.97
CA TRP A 621 -30.35 -47.25 -1.27
C TRP A 621 -31.29 -48.42 -0.98
N GLN A 622 -32.04 -48.39 0.12
CA GLN A 622 -33.05 -49.43 0.40
C GLN A 622 -34.10 -49.55 -0.73
N HIS A 623 -34.44 -48.43 -1.38
CA HIS A 623 -35.33 -48.47 -2.53
C HIS A 623 -34.70 -49.13 -3.76
N VAL A 624 -33.40 -48.88 -4.01
CA VAL A 624 -32.62 -49.52 -5.07
C VAL A 624 -32.44 -51.01 -4.79
N ASP A 625 -32.08 -51.37 -3.56
CA ASP A 625 -31.87 -52.76 -3.13
C ASP A 625 -33.17 -53.57 -3.15
N GLY A 626 -34.32 -52.94 -2.92
CA GLY A 626 -35.62 -53.59 -3.04
C GLY A 626 -36.10 -53.84 -4.49
N GLN A 627 -35.34 -53.42 -5.51
CA GLN A 627 -35.68 -53.70 -6.91
C GLN A 627 -35.30 -55.13 -7.31
N LEU A 628 -35.92 -55.64 -8.39
CA LEU A 628 -35.70 -57.00 -8.88
C LEU A 628 -34.28 -57.26 -9.40
N ASP A 629 -33.59 -56.22 -9.89
CA ASP A 629 -32.22 -56.31 -10.40
C ASP A 629 -31.21 -55.80 -9.35
N PRO A 630 -30.36 -56.67 -8.79
CA PRO A 630 -29.38 -56.28 -7.78
C PRO A 630 -28.18 -55.50 -8.35
N ALA A 631 -28.03 -55.40 -9.69
CA ALA A 631 -26.86 -54.81 -10.31
C ALA A 631 -26.61 -53.36 -9.86
N GLU A 632 -27.66 -52.56 -9.73
CA GLU A 632 -27.54 -51.16 -9.28
C GLU A 632 -27.14 -51.07 -7.79
N SER A 633 -27.72 -51.91 -6.92
CA SER A 633 -27.35 -51.98 -5.49
C SER A 633 -25.88 -52.41 -5.32
N HIS A 634 -25.44 -53.41 -6.08
CA HIS A 634 -24.04 -53.86 -6.11
C HIS A 634 -23.09 -52.76 -6.58
N ALA A 635 -23.48 -51.97 -7.59
CA ALA A 635 -22.67 -50.86 -8.09
C ALA A 635 -22.48 -49.77 -7.01
N TRP A 636 -23.52 -49.42 -6.26
CA TRP A 636 -23.42 -48.45 -5.16
C TRP A 636 -22.50 -48.95 -4.04
N ILE A 637 -22.64 -50.22 -3.64
CA ILE A 637 -21.78 -50.81 -2.61
C ILE A 637 -20.31 -50.87 -3.06
N ALA A 638 -20.06 -51.23 -4.32
CA ALA A 638 -18.72 -51.21 -4.90
C ALA A 638 -18.10 -49.81 -4.91
N LEU A 639 -18.90 -48.77 -5.25
CA LEU A 639 -18.48 -47.38 -5.20
C LEU A 639 -18.10 -46.96 -3.78
N TRP A 640 -18.94 -47.22 -2.79
CA TRP A 640 -18.67 -46.84 -1.41
C TRP A 640 -17.45 -47.56 -0.82
N ARG A 641 -17.20 -48.82 -1.20
CA ARG A 641 -16.01 -49.58 -0.80
C ARG A 641 -14.70 -48.93 -1.26
N GLN A 642 -14.72 -48.17 -2.37
CA GLN A 642 -13.54 -47.44 -2.87
C GLN A 642 -13.26 -46.16 -2.07
N ILE A 643 -14.22 -45.68 -1.26
CA ILE A 643 -14.05 -44.47 -0.46
C ILE A 643 -13.34 -44.83 0.84
N ARG A 644 -12.15 -44.24 1.06
CA ARG A 644 -11.21 -44.65 2.12
C ARG A 644 -11.69 -44.48 3.56
N TYR A 645 -12.74 -43.70 3.79
CA TYR A 645 -13.14 -43.25 5.14
C TYR A 645 -13.94 -44.32 5.89
N PRO A 646 -13.66 -44.55 7.19
CA PRO A 646 -14.38 -45.51 8.03
C PRO A 646 -15.92 -45.42 7.98
N GLY A 647 -16.50 -44.23 7.86
CA GLY A 647 -17.94 -44.02 7.75
C GLY A 647 -18.56 -44.72 6.54
N PHE A 648 -17.88 -44.72 5.39
CA PHE A 648 -18.32 -45.45 4.19
C PHE A 648 -18.12 -46.96 4.34
N ARG A 649 -17.09 -47.42 5.05
CA ARG A 649 -16.93 -48.85 5.37
C ARG A 649 -18.07 -49.34 6.26
N ARG A 650 -18.44 -48.56 7.28
CA ARG A 650 -19.60 -48.84 8.14
C ARG A 650 -20.90 -48.87 7.32
N LEU A 651 -21.05 -47.94 6.36
CA LEU A 651 -22.18 -47.93 5.43
C LEU A 651 -22.24 -49.21 4.58
N VAL A 652 -21.12 -49.62 3.99
CA VAL A 652 -21.03 -50.86 3.20
C VAL A 652 -21.37 -52.08 4.05
N LEU A 653 -20.81 -52.18 5.26
CA LEU A 653 -21.09 -53.30 6.17
C LEU A 653 -22.57 -53.38 6.53
N ALA A 654 -23.19 -52.25 6.87
CA ALA A 654 -24.62 -52.20 7.18
C ALA A 654 -25.48 -52.57 5.95
N ALA A 655 -25.17 -52.01 4.78
CA ALA A 655 -25.89 -52.28 3.54
C ALA A 655 -25.82 -53.76 3.15
N MET A 656 -24.62 -54.35 3.16
CA MET A 656 -24.44 -55.77 2.86
C MET A 656 -25.06 -56.69 3.90
N ALA A 657 -25.04 -56.32 5.18
CA ALA A 657 -25.70 -57.10 6.23
C ALA A 657 -27.21 -57.18 5.98
N SER A 658 -27.83 -56.03 5.67
CA SER A 658 -29.28 -55.88 5.54
C SER A 658 -29.84 -56.30 4.17
N SER A 659 -29.01 -56.39 3.13
CA SER A 659 -29.42 -56.82 1.79
C SER A 659 -29.53 -58.35 1.65
N PRO A 660 -30.61 -58.88 1.03
CA PRO A 660 -30.74 -60.30 0.70
C PRO A 660 -29.95 -60.68 -0.57
N HIS A 661 -29.43 -59.70 -1.32
CA HIS A 661 -28.77 -59.91 -2.62
C HIS A 661 -27.29 -60.27 -2.53
N PHE A 662 -26.78 -60.60 -1.33
CA PHE A 662 -25.40 -61.00 -1.09
C PHE A 662 -25.32 -62.37 -0.41
N THR A 663 -24.43 -63.21 -0.90
CA THR A 663 -24.14 -64.52 -0.31
C THR A 663 -23.42 -64.38 1.04
N ALA A 664 -23.51 -65.40 1.88
CA ALA A 664 -22.78 -65.45 3.16
C ALA A 664 -21.26 -65.30 2.97
N GLN A 665 -20.71 -65.84 1.88
CA GLN A 665 -19.28 -65.72 1.55
C GLN A 665 -18.89 -64.27 1.24
N GLN A 666 -19.69 -63.55 0.44
CA GLN A 666 -19.44 -62.13 0.13
C GLN A 666 -19.54 -61.26 1.39
N LYS A 667 -20.51 -61.52 2.27
CA LYS A 667 -20.64 -60.81 3.55
C LYS A 667 -19.42 -61.06 4.46
N LEU A 668 -18.94 -62.30 4.52
CA LEU A 668 -17.75 -62.66 5.31
C LEU A 668 -16.47 -62.03 4.74
N GLU A 669 -16.31 -62.00 3.41
CA GLU A 669 -15.14 -61.41 2.76
C GLU A 669 -14.99 -59.91 3.10
N VAL A 670 -16.09 -59.16 3.08
CA VAL A 670 -16.07 -57.73 3.42
C VAL A 670 -15.85 -57.49 4.91
N LEU A 671 -16.30 -58.39 5.78
CA LEU A 671 -16.02 -58.29 7.22
C LEU A 671 -14.54 -58.56 7.56
N LEU A 672 -13.86 -59.42 6.78
CA LEU A 672 -12.46 -59.78 7.01
C LEU A 672 -11.46 -58.84 6.30
N ASN A 673 -11.82 -58.34 5.12
CA ASN A 673 -10.90 -57.62 4.23
C ASN A 673 -11.39 -56.21 3.82
N GLY A 674 -12.46 -55.69 4.45
CA GLY A 674 -13.15 -54.45 4.08
C GLY A 674 -12.74 -53.18 4.81
#